data_AF-A0A1R2CNE6-F1
#
_entry.id   AF-A0A1R2CNE6-F1
#
_cell.length_a   1.000
_cell.length_b   1.000
_cell.length_c   1.000
_cell.angle_alpha   90.00
_cell.angle_beta   90.00
_cell.angle_gamma   90.00
#
_symmetry.space_group_name_H-M   'P 1'
#
loop_
_entity.id
_entity.type
_entity.pdbx_description
1 polymer ?
#
loop_
_entity_poly.entity_id
_entity_poly.type
_entity_poly.pdbx_seq_one_letter_code
_entity_poly.pdbx_strand_id
1 'polypeptide(L)'
;MLFYFLLAGTLGCEYITKFTVCEDNALAAIVIPSECADESPFLVTNLPCDHFCPPGWKLDLDVPTRSLTCTECLEGTYSIGGGDQFTSWGLNSEDFQVYCWVMTATGWEMSLDCTSWHPSSESILVSGNSSPDYWYATELVFYADIVQLGSLIINYRKDTSSFLGWDIGDFYVFIDQNLAYFDYTFDSSEWKTLNVSLSKGIHRISIMFDKYTTEQVSEVQIKEIQIRGSDFSAKECQVCLQGSSHKGSDKCMVCEANAYLNQGICIRCPYGTISQPGSTSEKDCYDANLCNMNDYHFYYSDCEGGKMKKIFEWNTPLMCDNSGINLPLNEDLDCRPCSKGEYYEGSKCRSCPTGTYITDGHLGNTCQECSQGKYAPKVSEYAYWTKIPEVFQSFCVSTENAVCSYGWEARGTYLVTSPVYETGSKIYLQTRVNITENNAKVDFQFATSGDYTKLTLYVDGIARLSYVGNKEDRVSQFLDQGEHSLKWVCVHSWKGEEECKISSIMIEGGNTGGAYQCVSCKQGFYSLGSVDYCNKCPIGTTSNSDNTGCIPCLDTEISTSDGLCQTCPNGLVPSENHTHCIVTDTLSLNTTVFILKNFTGSEGQQPEYCSLSRLKMFCYETFYGPSESSGNYFYLSVLNPSEVLMPSYTQVSQGKAYAFGIMDKDQLSLPIFNLTKPDDACTAEQSKIVLNLGSQVASVLETNTGFNVSYINGDYCSTTERFSTNIVFFCDKDEIEGWPIFVGNKSCKYTFYWPTIHACHICRNNETKSTHGACDYGERSVHTFEGDNCIWENRTNHYVVKENCNNHVFKSTAFILSMIITALLLIVVSVLIICACKKKSSMKKLIQFKESKAQEMN
;
A
#
# COMPACT_ATOMS: atom_id res chain seq x y z
N MET A 1 88.06 1.03 -48.69
CA MET A 1 87.45 2.11 -47.90
C MET A 1 85.96 1.78 -47.86
N LEU A 2 85.57 0.83 -47.02
CA LEU A 2 85.05 1.08 -45.66
C LEU A 2 83.88 2.06 -45.74
N PHE A 3 82.65 1.53 -45.64
CA PHE A 3 81.33 2.18 -45.41
C PHE A 3 80.28 1.59 -46.35
N TYR A 4 79.87 0.32 -46.19
CA TYR A 4 78.54 -0.17 -46.64
C TYR A 4 78.16 -1.58 -46.11
N PHE A 5 78.75 -2.04 -45.00
CA PHE A 5 78.44 -3.35 -44.39
C PHE A 5 78.24 -3.29 -42.86
N LEU A 6 77.77 -2.16 -42.34
CA LEU A 6 77.39 -2.00 -40.93
C LEU A 6 76.01 -1.36 -40.86
N LEU A 7 74.98 -2.16 -41.09
CA LEU A 7 73.59 -1.93 -40.66
C LEU A 7 72.77 -3.20 -40.98
N ALA A 8 73.30 -4.38 -40.60
CA ALA A 8 72.42 -5.47 -40.19
C ALA A 8 72.14 -5.20 -38.72
N GLY A 9 71.07 -4.43 -38.45
CA GLY A 9 70.53 -4.33 -37.11
C GLY A 9 70.25 -5.75 -36.65
N THR A 10 70.75 -6.10 -35.46
CA THR A 10 70.39 -7.32 -34.75
C THR A 10 68.88 -7.33 -34.57
N LEU A 11 68.15 -8.01 -35.46
CA LEU A 11 66.80 -8.45 -35.17
C LEU A 11 66.94 -9.41 -34.00
N GLY A 12 66.53 -8.96 -32.81
CA GLY A 12 66.45 -9.81 -31.63
C GLY A 12 65.53 -10.99 -31.92
N CYS A 13 65.92 -12.18 -31.45
CA CYS A 13 65.09 -13.37 -31.57
C CYS A 13 63.78 -13.16 -30.80
N GLU A 14 62.63 -13.33 -31.44
CA GLU A 14 61.33 -13.27 -30.75
C GLU A 14 60.99 -14.65 -30.16
N TYR A 15 60.40 -14.67 -28.97
CA TYR A 15 60.07 -15.90 -28.26
C TYR A 15 58.59 -15.90 -27.86
N ILE A 16 57.91 -17.02 -28.07
CA ILE A 16 56.55 -17.27 -27.59
C ILE A 16 56.64 -18.10 -26.31
N THR A 17 56.03 -17.63 -25.24
CA THR A 17 56.06 -18.25 -23.91
C THR A 17 54.72 -18.90 -23.61
N LYS A 18 54.72 -20.17 -23.18
CA LYS A 18 53.54 -20.88 -22.67
C LYS A 18 53.80 -21.38 -21.26
N PHE A 19 52.92 -21.04 -20.33
CA PHE A 19 53.07 -21.38 -18.92
C PHE A 19 52.25 -22.61 -18.54
N THR A 20 52.77 -23.45 -17.64
CA THR A 20 52.03 -24.58 -17.08
C THR A 20 50.98 -24.12 -16.05
N VAL A 21 50.19 -25.06 -15.53
CA VAL A 21 49.49 -24.84 -14.25
C VAL A 21 50.53 -24.84 -13.13
N CYS A 22 50.25 -24.12 -12.04
CA CYS A 22 51.13 -24.14 -10.87
C CYS A 22 51.00 -25.49 -10.15
N GLU A 23 52.12 -26.18 -9.94
CA GLU A 23 52.18 -27.39 -9.10
C GLU A 23 53.26 -27.17 -8.02
N ASP A 24 52.93 -27.46 -6.75
CA ASP A 24 53.85 -27.31 -5.61
C ASP A 24 54.55 -25.93 -5.51
N ASN A 25 53.83 -24.83 -5.78
CA ASN A 25 54.32 -23.44 -5.85
C ASN A 25 55.40 -23.18 -6.92
N ALA A 26 55.57 -24.09 -7.88
CA ALA A 26 56.47 -23.92 -9.01
C ALA A 26 55.72 -23.90 -10.34
N LEU A 27 56.05 -22.91 -11.16
CA LEU A 27 55.59 -22.74 -12.53
C LEU A 27 56.71 -23.13 -13.51
N ALA A 28 56.35 -23.67 -14.66
CA ALA A 28 57.26 -23.84 -15.78
C ALA A 28 56.79 -23.04 -17.01
N ALA A 29 57.74 -22.53 -17.77
CA ALA A 29 57.52 -21.83 -19.03
C ALA A 29 58.18 -22.61 -20.17
N ILE A 30 57.39 -22.97 -21.17
CA ILE A 30 57.86 -23.50 -22.45
C ILE A 30 58.13 -22.29 -23.35
N VAL A 31 59.39 -22.11 -23.73
CA VAL A 31 59.83 -21.01 -24.61
C VAL A 31 60.03 -21.55 -26.02
N ILE A 32 59.29 -20.98 -26.97
CA ILE A 32 59.26 -21.39 -28.38
C ILE A 32 59.84 -20.25 -29.21
N PRO A 33 61.02 -20.42 -29.85
CA PRO A 33 61.59 -19.40 -30.73
C PRO A 33 60.71 -19.15 -31.96
N SER A 34 60.41 -17.90 -32.23
CA SER A 34 59.69 -17.40 -33.40
C SER A 34 60.70 -16.71 -34.33
N GLU A 35 60.76 -17.16 -35.59
CA GLU A 35 61.63 -16.62 -36.64
C GLU A 35 63.16 -16.81 -36.47
N CYS A 36 63.60 -17.66 -35.54
CA CYS A 36 65.01 -17.99 -35.36
C CYS A 36 65.33 -19.34 -35.99
N ALA A 37 66.05 -19.32 -37.11
CA ALA A 37 66.62 -20.54 -37.69
C ALA A 37 67.68 -21.09 -36.71
N ASP A 38 67.47 -22.32 -36.23
CA ASP A 38 68.40 -23.15 -35.44
C ASP A 38 68.22 -23.22 -33.91
N GLU A 39 67.17 -22.64 -33.31
CA GLU A 39 66.87 -22.85 -31.87
C GLU A 39 65.66 -23.78 -31.63
N SER A 40 65.85 -24.82 -30.81
CA SER A 40 64.78 -25.73 -30.37
C SER A 40 64.02 -25.16 -29.16
N PRO A 41 62.72 -25.43 -29.00
CA PRO A 41 61.97 -25.06 -27.79
C PRO A 41 62.66 -25.57 -26.53
N PHE A 42 62.74 -24.73 -25.49
CA PHE A 42 63.37 -25.08 -24.22
C PHE A 42 62.44 -24.76 -23.04
N LEU A 43 62.68 -25.45 -21.93
CA LEU A 43 61.87 -25.34 -20.73
C LEU A 43 62.61 -24.54 -19.65
N VAL A 44 61.92 -23.58 -19.05
CA VAL A 44 62.36 -22.87 -17.85
C VAL A 44 61.48 -23.33 -16.68
N THR A 45 62.08 -23.96 -15.68
CA THR A 45 61.38 -24.54 -14.51
C THR A 45 61.68 -23.76 -13.24
N ASN A 46 60.92 -24.01 -12.17
CA ASN A 46 61.06 -23.37 -10.86
C ASN A 46 60.81 -21.85 -10.88
N LEU A 47 59.90 -21.39 -11.73
CA LEU A 47 59.44 -20.00 -11.72
C LEU A 47 58.42 -19.82 -10.57
N PRO A 48 58.39 -18.66 -9.91
CA PRO A 48 57.47 -18.42 -8.80
C PRO A 48 56.03 -18.28 -9.30
N CYS A 49 55.08 -18.99 -8.68
CA CYS A 49 53.66 -18.90 -9.06
C CYS A 49 52.95 -17.65 -8.52
N ASP A 50 53.52 -16.97 -7.52
CA ASP A 50 52.91 -15.83 -6.83
C ASP A 50 53.20 -14.48 -7.51
N HIS A 51 53.74 -14.50 -8.73
CA HIS A 51 53.97 -13.29 -9.52
C HIS A 51 52.63 -12.70 -9.97
N PHE A 52 52.35 -11.47 -9.55
CA PHE A 52 51.07 -10.78 -9.80
C PHE A 52 51.15 -9.83 -10.99
N CYS A 53 50.22 -9.99 -11.93
CA CYS A 53 49.98 -9.07 -13.03
C CYS A 53 48.57 -8.47 -12.89
N PRO A 54 48.44 -7.13 -12.97
CA PRO A 54 47.15 -6.48 -12.84
C PRO A 54 46.22 -6.81 -14.04
N PRO A 55 44.89 -6.60 -13.89
CA PRO A 55 43.96 -6.67 -15.02
C PRO A 55 44.44 -5.81 -16.20
N GLY A 56 44.22 -6.30 -17.41
CA GLY A 56 44.75 -5.74 -18.65
C GLY A 56 46.15 -6.24 -19.05
N TRP A 57 46.80 -7.02 -18.19
CA TRP A 57 48.13 -7.58 -18.41
C TRP A 57 48.11 -9.10 -18.33
N LYS A 58 49.08 -9.74 -18.97
CA LYS A 58 49.36 -11.18 -18.87
C LYS A 58 50.79 -11.43 -18.39
N LEU A 59 51.01 -12.60 -17.82
CA LEU A 59 52.32 -13.09 -17.42
C LEU A 59 53.20 -13.33 -18.65
N ASP A 60 54.46 -12.95 -18.54
CA ASP A 60 55.48 -13.14 -19.57
C ASP A 60 56.83 -13.50 -18.94
N LEU A 61 57.79 -13.92 -19.76
CA LEU A 61 59.12 -14.32 -19.32
C LEU A 61 60.18 -13.52 -20.07
N ASP A 62 60.98 -12.76 -19.32
CA ASP A 62 62.19 -12.16 -19.86
C ASP A 62 63.27 -13.24 -20.05
N VAL A 63 63.38 -13.75 -21.27
CA VAL A 63 64.22 -14.92 -21.62
C VAL A 63 65.70 -14.74 -21.23
N PRO A 64 66.37 -13.59 -21.51
CA PRO A 64 67.74 -13.33 -21.06
C PRO A 64 67.96 -13.43 -19.54
N THR A 65 67.02 -12.92 -18.74
CA THR A 65 67.17 -12.84 -17.28
C THR A 65 66.50 -14.02 -16.55
N ARG A 66 65.67 -14.79 -17.27
CA ARG A 66 64.82 -15.87 -16.75
C ARG A 66 63.93 -15.43 -15.59
N SER A 67 63.48 -14.17 -15.62
CA SER A 67 62.56 -13.61 -14.63
C SER A 67 61.17 -13.38 -15.22
N LEU A 68 60.14 -13.57 -14.38
CA LEU A 68 58.76 -13.28 -14.76
C LEU A 68 58.55 -11.77 -14.85
N THR A 69 57.82 -11.37 -15.88
CA THR A 69 57.38 -10.00 -16.15
C THR A 69 55.91 -9.98 -16.51
N CYS A 70 55.32 -8.79 -16.67
CA CYS A 70 53.96 -8.63 -17.17
C CYS A 70 53.98 -7.87 -18.49
N THR A 71 53.19 -8.32 -19.45
CA THR A 71 53.03 -7.69 -20.75
C THR A 71 51.57 -7.28 -20.94
N GLU A 72 51.33 -6.05 -21.40
CA GLU A 72 49.97 -5.54 -21.68
C GLU A 72 49.29 -6.37 -22.77
N CYS A 73 47.99 -6.59 -22.62
CA CYS A 73 47.17 -7.16 -23.69
C CYS A 73 47.11 -6.21 -24.89
N LEU A 74 47.18 -6.78 -26.09
CA LEU A 74 47.10 -6.03 -27.34
C LEU A 74 45.66 -5.60 -27.63
N GLU A 75 45.49 -4.64 -28.54
CA GLU A 75 44.15 -4.24 -29.02
C GLU A 75 43.35 -5.44 -29.54
N GLY A 76 42.05 -5.46 -29.23
CA GLY A 76 41.16 -6.59 -29.51
C GLY A 76 41.29 -7.78 -28.55
N THR A 77 42.20 -7.71 -27.58
CA THR A 77 42.31 -8.68 -26.48
C THR A 77 42.20 -8.01 -25.10
N TYR A 78 41.80 -8.77 -24.09
CA TYR A 78 41.68 -8.29 -22.72
C TYR A 78 42.11 -9.35 -21.71
N SER A 79 42.35 -8.93 -20.47
CA SER A 79 42.66 -9.83 -19.37
C SER A 79 41.99 -9.32 -18.11
N ILE A 80 41.24 -10.18 -17.41
CA ILE A 80 40.71 -9.86 -16.08
C ILE A 80 41.78 -9.94 -14.98
N GLY A 81 43.03 -10.25 -15.34
CA GLY A 81 44.10 -10.65 -14.43
C GLY A 81 44.06 -12.15 -14.13
N GLY A 82 44.60 -12.57 -12.99
CA GLY A 82 44.49 -13.96 -12.54
C GLY A 82 43.06 -14.29 -12.06
N GLY A 83 42.39 -15.21 -12.76
CA GLY A 83 40.98 -15.52 -12.54
C GLY A 83 40.36 -16.39 -13.64
N ASP A 84 39.12 -16.83 -13.40
CA ASP A 84 38.29 -17.56 -14.35
C ASP A 84 37.09 -16.71 -14.81
N GLN A 85 36.67 -16.86 -16.06
CA GLN A 85 35.52 -16.16 -16.62
C GLN A 85 34.70 -17.07 -17.51
N PHE A 86 33.40 -17.07 -17.26
CA PHE A 86 32.41 -17.85 -17.99
C PHE A 86 31.44 -16.90 -18.68
N THR A 87 31.54 -16.81 -20.01
CA THR A 87 30.68 -15.99 -20.87
C THR A 87 30.07 -16.80 -22.02
N SER A 88 30.44 -18.08 -22.12
CA SER A 88 29.86 -19.02 -23.06
C SER A 88 29.38 -20.28 -22.33
N TRP A 89 28.15 -20.70 -22.61
CA TRP A 89 27.44 -21.70 -21.82
C TRP A 89 27.31 -23.02 -22.56
N GLY A 90 28.35 -23.85 -22.46
CA GLY A 90 28.27 -25.29 -22.65
C GLY A 90 28.43 -25.97 -21.30
N LEU A 91 27.33 -26.20 -20.58
CA LEU A 91 27.37 -26.77 -19.23
C LEU A 91 28.05 -28.15 -19.25
N ASN A 92 29.30 -28.21 -18.80
CA ASN A 92 30.02 -29.44 -18.55
C ASN A 92 29.79 -29.87 -17.09
N SER A 93 29.46 -31.14 -16.88
CA SER A 93 29.20 -31.69 -15.53
C SER A 93 30.42 -31.67 -14.60
N GLU A 94 31.63 -31.51 -15.16
CA GLU A 94 32.85 -31.35 -14.37
C GLU A 94 33.01 -29.92 -13.79
N ASP A 95 32.48 -28.90 -14.48
CA ASP A 95 32.63 -27.49 -14.09
C ASP A 95 31.42 -26.99 -13.28
N PHE A 96 30.22 -27.45 -13.63
CA PHE A 96 28.96 -27.02 -13.02
C PHE A 96 28.05 -28.20 -12.69
N GLN A 97 27.47 -28.16 -11.49
CA GLN A 97 26.42 -29.08 -11.04
C GLN A 97 25.10 -28.32 -11.00
N VAL A 98 24.06 -28.88 -11.63
CA VAL A 98 22.72 -28.26 -11.68
C VAL A 98 21.70 -29.14 -10.99
N TYR A 99 20.88 -28.54 -10.14
CA TYR A 99 19.83 -29.23 -9.39
C TYR A 99 18.48 -28.55 -9.58
N CYS A 100 17.43 -29.35 -9.59
CA CYS A 100 16.05 -28.88 -9.50
C CYS A 100 15.40 -29.38 -8.21
N TRP A 101 14.68 -28.49 -7.54
CA TRP A 101 13.96 -28.75 -6.30
C TRP A 101 12.49 -28.38 -6.45
N VAL A 102 11.61 -29.19 -5.87
CA VAL A 102 10.16 -28.93 -5.82
C VAL A 102 9.70 -29.01 -4.37
N MET A 103 8.82 -28.09 -3.97
CA MET A 103 8.28 -28.09 -2.62
C MET A 103 7.18 -29.15 -2.47
N THR A 104 7.38 -30.07 -1.53
CA THR A 104 6.41 -31.09 -1.13
C THR A 104 5.85 -30.80 0.26
N ALA A 105 4.89 -31.60 0.72
CA ALA A 105 4.33 -31.47 2.08
C ALA A 105 5.37 -31.68 3.20
N THR A 106 6.51 -32.31 2.90
CA THR A 106 7.60 -32.60 3.84
C THR A 106 8.81 -31.68 3.69
N GLY A 107 8.80 -30.78 2.70
CA GLY A 107 9.88 -29.83 2.41
C GLY A 107 10.34 -29.85 0.96
N TRP A 108 11.49 -29.22 0.69
CA TRP A 108 12.11 -29.21 -0.63
C TRP A 108 12.73 -30.58 -0.95
N GLU A 109 12.31 -31.19 -2.05
CA GLU A 109 12.85 -32.46 -2.54
C GLU A 109 13.38 -32.30 -3.96
N MET A 110 14.47 -33.00 -4.27
CA MET A 110 15.08 -32.99 -5.59
C MET A 110 14.17 -33.73 -6.58
N SER A 111 13.85 -33.10 -7.71
CA SER A 111 12.91 -33.64 -8.69
C SER A 111 13.53 -33.75 -10.09
N LEU A 112 13.13 -34.80 -10.81
CA LEU A 112 13.47 -35.01 -12.22
C LEU A 112 12.40 -34.44 -13.18
N ASP A 113 11.25 -34.00 -12.64
CA ASP A 113 10.10 -33.53 -13.42
C ASP A 113 10.15 -32.02 -13.73
N CYS A 114 11.34 -31.42 -13.61
CA CYS A 114 11.59 -30.00 -13.82
C CYS A 114 12.96 -29.78 -14.43
N THR A 115 13.13 -28.68 -15.16
CA THR A 115 14.44 -28.30 -15.72
C THR A 115 15.16 -27.43 -14.73
N SER A 116 16.50 -27.48 -14.70
CA SER A 116 17.34 -26.57 -13.91
C SER A 116 17.98 -25.55 -14.84
N TRP A 117 19.02 -24.85 -14.37
CA TRP A 117 19.83 -23.94 -15.16
C TRP A 117 20.28 -24.61 -16.46
N HIS A 118 19.99 -23.96 -17.58
CA HIS A 118 20.31 -24.47 -18.91
C HIS A 118 20.64 -23.33 -19.86
N PRO A 119 21.48 -23.55 -20.88
CA PRO A 119 21.79 -22.52 -21.86
C PRO A 119 20.56 -22.25 -22.73
N SER A 120 20.13 -20.98 -22.78
CA SER A 120 19.14 -20.52 -23.77
C SER A 120 19.81 -20.19 -25.10
N SER A 121 21.08 -19.78 -25.05
CA SER A 121 21.94 -19.50 -26.20
C SER A 121 23.38 -19.83 -25.82
N GLU A 122 24.32 -19.69 -26.76
CA GLU A 122 25.74 -19.83 -26.45
C GLU A 122 26.25 -18.81 -25.42
N SER A 123 25.53 -17.70 -25.18
CA SER A 123 25.96 -16.58 -24.33
C SER A 123 25.03 -16.29 -23.14
N ILE A 124 23.87 -16.93 -23.05
CA ILE A 124 22.92 -16.74 -21.94
C ILE A 124 22.55 -18.07 -21.28
N LEU A 125 22.76 -18.13 -19.97
CA LEU A 125 22.27 -19.18 -19.09
C LEU A 125 20.95 -18.74 -18.46
N VAL A 126 19.92 -19.58 -18.51
CA VAL A 126 18.60 -19.27 -17.95
C VAL A 126 18.21 -20.25 -16.85
N SER A 127 17.49 -19.74 -15.86
CA SER A 127 16.88 -20.56 -14.82
C SER A 127 15.87 -21.53 -15.43
N GLY A 128 15.82 -22.76 -14.94
CA GLY A 128 14.86 -23.75 -15.44
C GLY A 128 13.40 -23.44 -15.12
N ASN A 129 12.51 -24.34 -15.51
CA ASN A 129 11.07 -24.21 -15.31
C ASN A 129 10.41 -25.53 -14.88
N SER A 130 9.17 -25.45 -14.40
CA SER A 130 8.37 -26.60 -13.94
C SER A 130 6.92 -26.49 -14.42
N SER A 131 6.09 -27.46 -14.03
CA SER A 131 4.64 -27.40 -14.23
C SER A 131 4.02 -26.26 -13.41
N PRO A 132 2.94 -25.61 -13.89
CA PRO A 132 2.23 -24.57 -13.14
C PRO A 132 1.71 -25.06 -11.78
N ASP A 133 1.47 -24.12 -10.87
CA ASP A 133 0.87 -24.33 -9.54
C ASP A 133 1.72 -25.08 -8.51
N TYR A 134 3.05 -25.05 -8.66
CA TYR A 134 4.00 -25.57 -7.68
C TYR A 134 5.13 -24.60 -7.37
N TRP A 135 5.58 -24.61 -6.12
CA TRP A 135 6.85 -24.01 -5.70
C TRP A 135 8.01 -24.82 -6.24
N TYR A 136 8.92 -24.12 -6.88
CA TYR A 136 10.00 -24.69 -7.67
C TYR A 136 11.27 -23.86 -7.42
N ALA A 137 12.42 -24.53 -7.36
CA ALA A 137 13.72 -23.88 -7.26
C ALA A 137 14.76 -24.56 -8.16
N THR A 138 15.67 -23.76 -8.69
CA THR A 138 16.84 -24.19 -9.46
C THR A 138 18.12 -23.79 -8.76
N GLU A 139 19.12 -24.66 -8.74
CA GLU A 139 20.42 -24.42 -8.11
C GLU A 139 21.55 -24.74 -9.10
N LEU A 140 22.51 -23.84 -9.24
CA LEU A 140 23.77 -24.01 -9.99
C LEU A 140 24.93 -23.98 -8.99
N VAL A 141 25.76 -25.02 -8.97
CA VAL A 141 26.82 -25.21 -7.99
C VAL A 141 28.16 -25.40 -8.69
N PHE A 142 29.19 -24.70 -8.22
CA PHE A 142 30.58 -24.84 -8.68
C PHE A 142 31.55 -24.52 -7.54
N TYR A 143 32.83 -24.85 -7.74
CA TYR A 143 33.89 -24.63 -6.75
C TYR A 143 34.92 -23.65 -7.29
N ALA A 144 35.34 -22.71 -6.45
CA ALA A 144 36.39 -21.76 -6.77
C ALA A 144 37.57 -21.96 -5.81
N ASP A 145 38.76 -22.26 -6.33
CA ASP A 145 39.99 -22.29 -5.54
C ASP A 145 40.69 -20.93 -5.63
N ILE A 146 40.73 -20.19 -4.53
CA ILE A 146 41.19 -18.81 -4.48
C ILE A 146 42.59 -18.76 -3.86
N VAL A 147 43.60 -18.32 -4.62
CA VAL A 147 45.01 -18.31 -4.19
C VAL A 147 45.44 -16.98 -3.57
N GLN A 148 44.73 -15.89 -3.90
CA GLN A 148 44.91 -14.52 -3.38
C GLN A 148 43.55 -13.85 -3.14
N LEU A 149 43.51 -12.71 -2.43
CA LEU A 149 42.24 -11.99 -2.20
C LEU A 149 41.48 -11.78 -3.51
N GLY A 150 40.27 -12.34 -3.57
CA GLY A 150 39.51 -12.53 -4.80
C GLY A 150 38.09 -12.01 -4.70
N SER A 151 37.32 -12.19 -5.76
CA SER A 151 35.91 -11.83 -5.78
C SER A 151 35.12 -12.63 -6.81
N LEU A 152 33.90 -13.01 -6.45
CA LEU A 152 32.89 -13.52 -7.35
C LEU A 152 32.07 -12.35 -7.92
N ILE A 153 32.06 -12.20 -9.24
CA ILE A 153 31.25 -11.21 -9.96
C ILE A 153 30.24 -11.95 -10.83
N ILE A 154 28.95 -11.62 -10.71
CA ILE A 154 27.88 -12.24 -11.50
C ILE A 154 27.06 -11.13 -12.17
N ASN A 155 26.95 -11.21 -13.49
CA ASN A 155 26.06 -10.35 -14.26
C ASN A 155 24.78 -11.13 -14.58
N TYR A 156 23.70 -10.78 -13.89
CA TYR A 156 22.41 -11.46 -13.96
C TYR A 156 21.26 -10.48 -14.17
N ARG A 157 20.18 -10.95 -14.77
CA ARG A 157 18.90 -10.25 -14.92
C ARG A 157 17.82 -11.12 -14.29
N LYS A 158 16.94 -10.52 -13.51
CA LYS A 158 15.79 -11.19 -12.89
C LYS A 158 14.51 -10.59 -13.43
N ASP A 159 13.67 -11.42 -14.05
CA ASP A 159 12.32 -11.07 -14.47
C ASP A 159 11.34 -11.68 -13.44
N THR A 160 10.64 -10.83 -12.68
CA THR A 160 9.66 -11.25 -11.67
C THR A 160 8.23 -10.97 -12.11
N SER A 161 7.29 -11.81 -11.67
CA SER A 161 5.85 -11.64 -11.88
C SER A 161 5.11 -11.50 -10.56
N SER A 162 3.87 -11.03 -10.59
CA SER A 162 3.04 -10.91 -9.38
C SER A 162 1.82 -11.82 -9.45
N PHE A 163 1.55 -12.52 -8.35
CA PHE A 163 0.40 -13.42 -8.23
C PHE A 163 -0.28 -13.19 -6.89
N LEU A 164 -1.59 -12.89 -6.94
CA LEU A 164 -2.40 -12.59 -5.75
C LEU A 164 -1.80 -11.48 -4.85
N GLY A 165 -1.07 -10.53 -5.43
CA GLY A 165 -0.43 -9.43 -4.71
C GLY A 165 0.90 -9.77 -4.04
N TRP A 166 1.42 -10.98 -4.25
CA TRP A 166 2.77 -11.38 -3.84
C TRP A 166 3.72 -11.30 -5.02
N ASP A 167 4.91 -10.77 -4.76
CA ASP A 167 6.02 -10.77 -5.70
C ASP A 167 6.61 -12.19 -5.75
N ILE A 168 6.71 -12.75 -6.96
CA ILE A 168 7.25 -14.09 -7.17
C ILE A 168 8.62 -14.00 -7.84
N GLY A 169 9.61 -14.66 -7.23
CA GLY A 169 10.92 -14.90 -7.82
C GLY A 169 12.03 -14.32 -6.96
N ASP A 170 12.67 -15.19 -6.20
CA ASP A 170 13.72 -14.85 -5.25
C ASP A 170 15.07 -15.44 -5.71
N PHE A 171 16.10 -14.60 -5.75
CA PHE A 171 17.44 -14.96 -6.24
C PHE A 171 18.46 -14.92 -5.12
N TYR A 172 19.17 -16.02 -4.94
CA TYR A 172 20.13 -16.23 -3.85
C TYR A 172 21.50 -16.62 -4.38
N VAL A 173 22.54 -16.18 -3.68
CA VAL A 173 23.89 -16.70 -3.85
C VAL A 173 24.43 -17.11 -2.48
N PHE A 174 24.84 -18.37 -2.38
CA PHE A 174 25.45 -18.96 -1.20
C PHE A 174 26.93 -19.21 -1.43
N ILE A 175 27.75 -18.90 -0.41
CA ILE A 175 29.18 -19.22 -0.35
C ILE A 175 29.39 -20.10 0.87
N ASP A 176 29.93 -21.30 0.67
CA ASP A 176 30.15 -22.31 1.72
C ASP A 176 28.88 -22.58 2.54
N GLN A 177 27.74 -22.66 1.84
CA GLN A 177 26.40 -22.87 2.42
C GLN A 177 25.86 -21.69 3.25
N ASN A 178 26.59 -20.58 3.35
CA ASN A 178 26.11 -19.36 3.99
C ASN A 178 25.53 -18.41 2.93
N LEU A 179 24.42 -17.76 3.26
CA LEU A 179 23.80 -16.78 2.37
C LEU A 179 24.74 -15.56 2.23
N ALA A 180 25.31 -15.39 1.03
CA ALA A 180 26.23 -14.31 0.73
C ALA A 180 25.54 -13.12 0.06
N TYR A 181 24.49 -13.39 -0.73
CA TYR A 181 23.69 -12.37 -1.37
C TYR A 181 22.25 -12.85 -1.56
N PHE A 182 21.31 -11.92 -1.42
CA PHE A 182 19.89 -12.16 -1.62
C PHE A 182 19.23 -10.96 -2.29
N ASP A 183 18.52 -11.21 -3.39
CA ASP A 183 17.77 -10.22 -4.14
C ASP A 183 16.25 -10.49 -4.04
N TYR A 184 15.60 -9.78 -3.12
CA TYR A 184 14.14 -9.77 -2.90
C TYR A 184 13.42 -8.66 -3.70
N THR A 185 14.13 -7.92 -4.56
CA THR A 185 13.53 -6.79 -5.27
C THR A 185 12.60 -7.29 -6.38
N PHE A 186 11.39 -6.71 -6.44
CA PHE A 186 10.46 -6.91 -7.55
C PHE A 186 10.91 -6.02 -8.71
N ASP A 187 11.50 -6.63 -9.74
CA ASP A 187 12.22 -5.89 -10.77
C ASP A 187 11.81 -6.22 -12.19
N SER A 188 11.92 -5.18 -13.02
CA SER A 188 11.57 -5.16 -14.43
C SER A 188 12.83 -5.24 -15.28
N SER A 189 13.35 -6.45 -15.53
CA SER A 189 14.24 -6.74 -16.67
C SER A 189 15.58 -6.00 -16.77
N GLU A 190 16.10 -5.47 -15.65
CA GLU A 190 17.40 -4.80 -15.61
C GLU A 190 18.56 -5.82 -15.40
N TRP A 191 19.70 -5.58 -16.07
CA TRP A 191 20.93 -6.32 -15.79
C TRP A 191 21.61 -5.76 -14.55
N LYS A 192 21.84 -6.62 -13.56
CA LYS A 192 22.52 -6.32 -12.29
C LYS A 192 23.89 -6.96 -12.27
N THR A 193 24.81 -6.32 -11.54
CA THR A 193 26.14 -6.86 -11.26
C THR A 193 26.27 -7.11 -9.77
N LEU A 194 26.36 -8.38 -9.38
CA LEU A 194 26.75 -8.80 -8.05
C LEU A 194 28.27 -8.84 -7.96
N ASN A 195 28.84 -8.38 -6.85
CA ASN A 195 30.25 -8.51 -6.54
C ASN A 195 30.41 -8.91 -5.07
N VAL A 196 30.98 -10.09 -4.82
CA VAL A 196 31.20 -10.65 -3.47
C VAL A 196 32.68 -10.99 -3.29
N SER A 197 33.30 -10.49 -2.23
CA SER A 197 34.70 -10.80 -1.92
C SER A 197 34.88 -12.26 -1.47
N LEU A 198 35.94 -12.92 -1.96
CA LEU A 198 36.33 -14.28 -1.57
C LEU A 198 37.70 -14.25 -0.87
N SER A 199 37.79 -15.00 0.23
CA SER A 199 39.04 -15.23 0.94
C SER A 199 39.90 -16.28 0.23
N LYS A 200 41.16 -16.42 0.65
CA LYS A 200 42.02 -17.51 0.17
C LYS A 200 41.47 -18.87 0.63
N GLY A 201 41.37 -19.82 -0.29
CA GLY A 201 40.89 -21.18 -0.05
C GLY A 201 39.87 -21.64 -1.08
N ILE A 202 39.43 -22.89 -0.94
CA ILE A 202 38.39 -23.49 -1.79
C ILE A 202 37.03 -23.07 -1.24
N HIS A 203 36.22 -22.44 -2.09
CA HIS A 203 34.87 -22.00 -1.78
C HIS A 203 33.84 -22.76 -2.62
N ARG A 204 32.77 -23.27 -2.00
CA ARG A 204 31.60 -23.81 -2.71
C ARG A 204 30.61 -22.68 -2.99
N ILE A 205 30.37 -22.38 -4.26
CA ILE A 205 29.44 -21.34 -4.68
C ILE A 205 28.16 -22.00 -5.19
N SER A 206 27.01 -21.52 -4.73
CA SER A 206 25.69 -21.97 -5.15
C SER A 206 24.81 -20.78 -5.52
N ILE A 207 24.26 -20.79 -6.73
CA ILE A 207 23.36 -19.76 -7.26
C ILE A 207 21.97 -20.39 -7.38
N MET A 208 21.02 -19.86 -6.62
CA MET A 208 19.69 -20.43 -6.50
C MET A 208 18.62 -19.41 -6.92
N PHE A 209 17.58 -19.88 -7.60
CA PHE A 209 16.38 -19.10 -7.90
C PHE A 209 15.15 -19.93 -7.58
N ASP A 210 14.26 -19.42 -6.73
CA ASP A 210 12.99 -20.08 -6.43
C ASP A 210 11.79 -19.18 -6.75
N LYS A 211 10.68 -19.84 -7.09
CA LYS A 211 9.45 -19.17 -7.50
C LYS A 211 8.23 -20.08 -7.33
N TYR A 212 7.06 -19.44 -7.25
CA TYR A 212 5.80 -20.09 -7.50
C TYR A 212 5.49 -20.09 -9.01
N THR A 213 5.29 -21.25 -9.60
CA THR A 213 5.14 -21.36 -11.06
C THR A 213 3.74 -20.92 -11.48
N THR A 214 3.63 -19.88 -12.33
CA THR A 214 2.37 -19.37 -12.89
C THR A 214 2.43 -19.33 -14.42
N GLU A 215 1.34 -18.91 -15.07
CA GLU A 215 1.34 -18.63 -16.52
C GLU A 215 2.15 -17.37 -16.91
N GLN A 216 2.54 -16.53 -15.95
CA GLN A 216 3.38 -15.35 -16.20
C GLN A 216 4.87 -15.74 -16.19
N VAL A 217 5.67 -15.08 -17.03
CA VAL A 217 7.11 -15.37 -17.13
C VAL A 217 7.81 -14.86 -15.86
N SER A 218 8.55 -15.75 -15.20
CA SER A 218 9.47 -15.39 -14.12
C SER A 218 10.73 -16.23 -14.20
N GLU A 219 11.86 -15.60 -14.49
CA GLU A 219 13.13 -16.28 -14.76
C GLU A 219 14.32 -15.41 -14.40
N VAL A 220 15.47 -16.05 -14.21
CA VAL A 220 16.77 -15.39 -14.08
C VAL A 220 17.64 -15.77 -15.26
N GLN A 221 18.31 -14.77 -15.83
CA GLN A 221 19.26 -14.93 -16.91
C GLN A 221 20.65 -14.51 -16.42
N ILE A 222 21.68 -15.30 -16.69
CA ILE A 222 23.07 -14.99 -16.38
C ILE A 222 23.84 -14.91 -17.68
N LYS A 223 24.50 -13.78 -17.92
CA LYS A 223 25.36 -13.59 -19.10
C LYS A 223 26.83 -13.82 -18.79
N GLU A 224 27.23 -13.67 -17.53
CA GLU A 224 28.63 -13.77 -17.14
C GLU A 224 28.81 -14.10 -15.66
N ILE A 225 29.75 -14.99 -15.37
CA ILE A 225 30.32 -15.25 -14.05
C ILE A 225 31.84 -15.03 -14.14
N GLN A 226 32.40 -14.17 -13.30
CA GLN A 226 33.84 -13.98 -13.15
C GLN A 226 34.28 -14.37 -11.73
N ILE A 227 35.37 -15.14 -11.63
CA ILE A 227 36.03 -15.50 -10.38
C ILE A 227 37.42 -14.86 -10.42
N ARG A 228 37.62 -13.80 -9.64
CA ARG A 228 38.92 -13.14 -9.53
C ARG A 228 39.73 -13.74 -8.40
N GLY A 229 41.04 -13.85 -8.58
CA GLY A 229 41.96 -14.32 -7.55
C GLY A 229 42.13 -15.84 -7.48
N SER A 230 41.59 -16.60 -8.44
CA SER A 230 41.88 -18.04 -8.60
C SER A 230 43.27 -18.32 -9.18
N ASP A 231 43.88 -17.33 -9.83
CA ASP A 231 45.30 -17.34 -10.20
C ASP A 231 45.94 -15.98 -9.80
N PHE A 232 47.27 -15.91 -9.75
CA PHE A 232 48.00 -14.67 -9.48
C PHE A 232 48.10 -13.76 -10.71
N SER A 233 48.13 -14.35 -11.91
CA SER A 233 48.26 -13.64 -13.19
C SER A 233 47.56 -14.39 -14.32
N ALA A 234 46.97 -13.66 -15.27
CA ALA A 234 46.52 -14.26 -16.53
C ALA A 234 47.72 -14.79 -17.32
N LYS A 235 47.64 -16.01 -17.84
CA LYS A 235 48.72 -16.58 -18.68
C LYS A 235 48.60 -16.17 -20.15
N GLU A 236 47.38 -15.87 -20.59
CA GLU A 236 47.05 -15.47 -21.95
C GLU A 236 45.99 -14.35 -21.91
N CYS A 237 45.98 -13.48 -22.93
CA CYS A 237 44.91 -12.51 -23.11
C CYS A 237 43.77 -13.14 -23.90
N GLN A 238 42.54 -12.88 -23.50
CA GLN A 238 41.34 -13.38 -24.17
C GLN A 238 40.96 -12.46 -25.34
N VAL A 239 40.46 -13.05 -26.43
CA VAL A 239 40.04 -12.29 -27.63
C VAL A 239 38.60 -11.79 -27.43
N CYS A 240 38.34 -10.55 -27.84
CA CYS A 240 36.97 -10.02 -27.86
C CYS A 240 36.16 -10.65 -29.00
N LEU A 241 35.22 -11.52 -28.65
CA LEU A 241 34.34 -12.21 -29.62
C LEU A 241 33.22 -11.31 -30.15
N GLN A 242 32.67 -10.43 -29.31
CA GLN A 242 31.55 -9.53 -29.63
C GLN A 242 31.88 -8.08 -29.25
N GLY A 243 33.06 -7.61 -29.65
CA GLY A 243 33.53 -6.27 -29.36
C GLY A 243 35.02 -6.08 -29.65
N SER A 244 35.52 -4.91 -29.32
CA SER A 244 36.93 -4.52 -29.40
C SER A 244 37.42 -4.05 -28.03
N SER A 245 38.72 -4.02 -27.86
CA SER A 245 39.38 -3.50 -26.66
C SER A 245 40.60 -2.67 -27.06
N HIS A 246 41.02 -1.78 -26.16
CA HIS A 246 42.26 -1.03 -26.34
C HIS A 246 43.43 -1.81 -25.73
N LYS A 247 44.66 -1.39 -26.05
CA LYS A 247 45.85 -1.96 -25.42
C LYS A 247 45.75 -1.82 -23.89
N GLY A 248 45.98 -2.92 -23.16
CA GLY A 248 45.89 -2.96 -21.70
C GLY A 248 44.47 -2.98 -21.12
N SER A 249 43.44 -3.26 -21.93
CA SER A 249 42.05 -3.34 -21.43
C SER A 249 41.78 -4.60 -20.61
N ASP A 250 40.91 -4.46 -19.60
CA ASP A 250 40.41 -5.54 -18.73
C ASP A 250 38.99 -6.01 -19.09
N LYS A 251 38.41 -5.46 -20.15
CA LYS A 251 37.08 -5.79 -20.68
C LYS A 251 36.98 -5.54 -22.19
N CYS A 252 35.99 -6.17 -22.82
CA CYS A 252 35.59 -5.88 -24.21
C CYS A 252 34.48 -4.83 -24.26
N MET A 253 34.45 -4.05 -25.34
CA MET A 253 33.45 -3.02 -25.62
C MET A 253 32.86 -3.24 -27.02
N VAL A 254 31.56 -3.04 -27.21
CA VAL A 254 30.96 -3.08 -28.56
C VAL A 254 31.48 -1.92 -29.41
N CYS A 255 31.46 -2.06 -30.73
CA CYS A 255 31.86 -0.97 -31.61
C CYS A 255 30.89 0.21 -31.50
N GLU A 256 31.42 1.43 -31.49
CA GLU A 256 30.60 2.64 -31.56
C GLU A 256 29.91 2.75 -32.92
N ALA A 257 28.93 3.65 -33.04
CA ALA A 257 28.30 3.94 -34.33
C ALA A 257 29.34 4.36 -35.38
N ASN A 258 29.03 4.11 -36.65
CA ASN A 258 29.90 4.37 -37.80
C ASN A 258 31.18 3.54 -37.79
N ALA A 259 31.23 2.47 -36.98
CA ALA A 259 32.25 1.46 -36.99
C ALA A 259 31.63 0.07 -36.97
N TYR A 260 32.37 -0.90 -37.51
CA TYR A 260 32.01 -2.31 -37.49
C TYR A 260 33.17 -3.14 -36.93
N LEU A 261 32.85 -4.26 -36.31
CA LEU A 261 33.84 -5.19 -35.81
C LEU A 261 34.48 -5.94 -36.97
N ASN A 262 35.81 -5.94 -37.03
CA ASN A 262 36.57 -6.77 -37.94
C ASN A 262 37.76 -7.36 -37.19
N GLN A 263 37.80 -8.69 -37.08
CA GLN A 263 38.88 -9.41 -36.41
C GLN A 263 39.22 -8.87 -35.00
N GLY A 264 38.20 -8.55 -34.19
CA GLY A 264 38.38 -8.06 -32.81
C GLY A 264 38.72 -6.56 -32.71
N ILE A 265 38.75 -5.83 -33.83
CA ILE A 265 39.05 -4.39 -33.87
C ILE A 265 37.86 -3.64 -34.47
N CYS A 266 37.48 -2.51 -33.88
CA CYS A 266 36.46 -1.65 -34.46
C CYS A 266 37.04 -0.79 -35.59
N ILE A 267 36.61 -1.06 -36.81
CA ILE A 267 37.02 -0.32 -38.02
C ILE A 267 35.91 0.64 -38.40
N ARG A 268 36.26 1.90 -38.71
CA ARG A 268 35.29 2.87 -39.21
C ARG A 268 34.72 2.44 -40.56
N CYS A 269 33.43 2.70 -40.75
CA CYS A 269 32.77 2.49 -42.03
C CYS A 269 33.47 3.29 -43.16
N PRO A 270 33.46 2.75 -44.40
CA PRO A 270 33.97 3.45 -45.58
C PRO A 270 33.41 4.88 -45.73
N TYR A 271 34.17 5.76 -46.38
CA TYR A 271 33.75 7.16 -46.58
C TYR A 271 32.36 7.24 -47.25
N GLY A 272 31.45 8.02 -46.67
CA GLY A 272 30.06 8.16 -47.14
C GLY A 272 29.10 7.09 -46.61
N THR A 273 29.56 6.16 -45.79
CA THR A 273 28.73 5.12 -45.17
C THR A 273 28.78 5.19 -43.64
N ILE A 274 27.73 4.71 -42.99
CA ILE A 274 27.50 4.74 -41.54
C ILE A 274 26.93 3.40 -41.07
N SER A 275 27.08 3.09 -39.79
CA SER A 275 26.59 1.84 -39.18
C SER A 275 26.04 2.11 -37.79
N GLN A 276 25.18 1.22 -37.31
CA GLN A 276 24.69 1.28 -35.94
C GLN A 276 25.79 0.84 -34.94
N PRO A 277 25.77 1.30 -33.68
CA PRO A 277 26.64 0.75 -32.64
C PRO A 277 26.51 -0.78 -32.57
N GLY A 278 27.61 -1.50 -32.34
CA GLY A 278 27.62 -2.96 -32.25
C GLY A 278 27.63 -3.69 -33.59
N SER A 279 27.71 -2.98 -34.73
CA SER A 279 27.89 -3.62 -36.04
C SER A 279 29.07 -4.58 -36.07
N THR A 280 28.89 -5.73 -36.73
CA THR A 280 29.83 -6.86 -36.68
C THR A 280 30.53 -7.14 -38.01
N SER A 281 30.15 -6.43 -39.08
CA SER A 281 30.76 -6.59 -40.39
C SER A 281 30.66 -5.32 -41.25
N GLU A 282 31.52 -5.20 -42.27
CA GLU A 282 31.50 -4.08 -43.22
C GLU A 282 30.16 -3.98 -43.96
N LYS A 283 29.43 -5.08 -44.08
CA LYS A 283 28.10 -5.13 -44.72
C LYS A 283 27.02 -4.41 -43.89
N ASP A 284 27.31 -4.14 -42.63
CA ASP A 284 26.41 -3.40 -41.74
C ASP A 284 26.57 -1.87 -41.95
N CYS A 285 27.57 -1.44 -42.74
CA CYS A 285 27.70 -0.06 -43.18
C CYS A 285 26.79 0.20 -44.39
N TYR A 286 25.94 1.22 -44.28
CA TYR A 286 25.01 1.66 -45.32
C TYR A 286 25.24 3.13 -45.69
N ASP A 287 24.78 3.54 -46.88
CA ASP A 287 24.96 4.91 -47.36
C ASP A 287 24.34 5.93 -46.40
N ALA A 288 25.13 6.94 -46.03
CA ALA A 288 24.66 8.02 -45.17
C ALA A 288 23.75 8.97 -45.97
N ASN A 289 22.54 9.20 -45.47
CA ASN A 289 21.71 10.29 -45.97
C ASN A 289 22.36 11.64 -45.65
N LEU A 290 22.06 12.67 -46.45
CA LEU A 290 22.49 14.04 -46.15
C LEU A 290 21.82 14.52 -44.85
N CYS A 291 22.61 15.09 -43.94
CA CYS A 291 22.07 15.65 -42.70
C CYS A 291 21.02 16.73 -43.01
N ASN A 292 19.94 16.72 -42.23
CA ASN A 292 18.83 17.66 -42.28
C ASN A 292 18.54 18.23 -40.88
N MET A 293 17.47 19.01 -40.74
CA MET A 293 17.15 19.72 -39.49
C MET A 293 16.82 18.79 -38.31
N ASN A 294 16.51 17.51 -38.55
CA ASN A 294 16.25 16.52 -37.52
C ASN A 294 17.53 15.90 -36.93
N ASP A 295 18.68 16.09 -37.59
CA ASP A 295 19.96 15.49 -37.20
C ASP A 295 20.75 16.33 -36.20
N TYR A 296 20.26 17.52 -35.86
CA TYR A 296 20.77 18.34 -34.77
C TYR A 296 19.64 18.76 -33.82
N HIS A 297 20.02 19.12 -32.61
CA HIS A 297 19.12 19.71 -31.61
C HIS A 297 19.74 20.97 -31.04
N PHE A 298 18.98 21.65 -30.19
CA PHE A 298 19.48 22.77 -29.42
C PHE A 298 19.15 22.62 -27.95
N TYR A 299 19.96 23.24 -27.13
CA TYR A 299 19.70 23.43 -25.71
C TYR A 299 20.11 24.85 -25.29
N TYR A 300 19.73 25.21 -24.07
CA TYR A 300 20.04 26.52 -23.52
C TYR A 300 21.15 26.40 -22.48
N SER A 301 22.12 27.32 -22.53
CA SER A 301 23.13 27.45 -21.48
C SER A 301 22.50 27.95 -20.17
N ASP A 302 23.28 27.86 -19.09
CA ASP A 302 22.95 28.55 -17.85
C ASP A 302 22.81 30.07 -18.09
N CYS A 303 22.00 30.72 -17.25
CA CYS A 303 21.78 32.16 -17.29
C CYS A 303 22.93 32.88 -16.61
N GLU A 304 23.77 33.58 -17.37
CA GLU A 304 24.90 34.36 -16.85
C GLU A 304 24.70 35.85 -17.18
N GLY A 305 24.66 36.70 -16.14
CA GLY A 305 24.52 38.15 -16.33
C GLY A 305 23.22 38.58 -17.03
N GLY A 306 22.14 37.79 -16.91
CA GLY A 306 20.84 38.08 -17.54
C GLY A 306 20.75 37.65 -19.02
N LYS A 307 21.78 36.99 -19.56
CA LYS A 307 21.80 36.41 -20.89
C LYS A 307 22.01 34.90 -20.83
N MET A 308 21.43 34.18 -21.79
CA MET A 308 21.71 32.77 -22.05
C MET A 308 22.03 32.56 -23.53
N LYS A 309 22.66 31.44 -23.85
CA LYS A 309 22.94 31.03 -25.22
C LYS A 309 22.04 29.87 -25.62
N LYS A 310 21.42 29.97 -26.80
CA LYS A 310 20.86 28.82 -27.51
C LYS A 310 21.99 28.18 -28.30
N ILE A 311 22.37 26.98 -27.90
CA ILE A 311 23.49 26.23 -28.45
C ILE A 311 22.93 25.12 -29.33
N PHE A 312 23.40 25.05 -30.58
CA PHE A 312 23.07 23.96 -31.49
C PHE A 312 24.15 22.88 -31.41
N GLU A 313 23.73 21.62 -31.40
CA GLU A 313 24.59 20.44 -31.30
C GLU A 313 24.05 19.31 -32.19
N TRP A 314 24.96 18.60 -32.86
CA TRP A 314 24.61 17.41 -33.63
C TRP A 314 24.12 16.28 -32.72
N ASN A 315 23.17 15.49 -33.19
CA ASN A 315 22.73 14.29 -32.48
C ASN A 315 23.89 13.30 -32.38
N THR A 316 24.02 12.64 -31.23
CA THR A 316 25.06 11.63 -31.01
C THR A 316 24.42 10.25 -30.85
N PRO A 317 24.86 9.24 -31.62
CA PRO A 317 25.80 9.31 -32.72
C PRO A 317 25.25 10.07 -33.94
N LEU A 318 26.13 10.72 -34.71
CA LEU A 318 25.75 11.38 -35.96
C LEU A 318 25.53 10.31 -37.04
N MET A 319 24.28 10.15 -37.48
CA MET A 319 23.86 9.11 -38.43
C MET A 319 23.58 9.68 -39.83
N CYS A 320 24.37 10.66 -40.28
CA CYS A 320 24.22 11.32 -41.59
C CYS A 320 25.53 11.96 -42.06
N ASP A 321 25.60 12.30 -43.36
CA ASP A 321 26.72 13.05 -43.95
C ASP A 321 26.57 14.56 -43.69
N ASN A 322 27.54 15.12 -42.99
CA ASN A 322 27.58 16.53 -42.59
C ASN A 322 27.73 17.53 -43.76
N SER A 323 27.87 17.04 -44.98
CA SER A 323 27.91 17.84 -46.21
C SER A 323 26.54 18.42 -46.60
N GLY A 324 25.43 17.92 -46.01
CA GLY A 324 24.06 18.32 -46.34
C GLY A 324 23.66 19.71 -45.84
N ILE A 325 23.90 19.99 -44.55
CA ILE A 325 23.61 21.28 -43.92
C ILE A 325 24.72 21.64 -42.93
N ASN A 326 24.90 22.94 -42.68
CA ASN A 326 25.75 23.40 -41.59
C ASN A 326 24.94 23.59 -40.31
N LEU A 327 25.57 23.29 -39.18
CA LEU A 327 24.99 23.55 -37.86
C LEU A 327 24.73 25.06 -37.72
N PRO A 328 23.53 25.49 -37.26
CA PRO A 328 23.24 26.90 -37.06
C PRO A 328 24.19 27.56 -36.06
N LEU A 329 24.39 28.88 -36.20
CA LEU A 329 25.16 29.66 -35.22
C LEU A 329 24.39 29.79 -33.91
N ASN A 330 25.12 29.77 -32.80
CA ASN A 330 24.55 29.97 -31.47
C ASN A 330 23.96 31.38 -31.33
N GLU A 331 22.82 31.50 -30.65
CA GLU A 331 22.08 32.76 -30.48
C GLU A 331 22.12 33.21 -29.01
N ASP A 332 22.36 34.50 -28.77
CA ASP A 332 22.25 35.10 -27.44
C ASP A 332 20.79 35.55 -27.17
N LEU A 333 20.22 35.10 -26.06
CA LEU A 333 18.83 35.36 -25.66
C LEU A 333 18.76 35.93 -24.24
N ASP A 334 17.67 36.64 -23.93
CA ASP A 334 17.37 37.05 -22.56
C ASP A 334 17.03 35.83 -21.69
N CYS A 335 17.34 35.91 -20.39
CA CYS A 335 17.01 34.83 -19.48
C CYS A 335 15.50 34.60 -19.36
N ARG A 336 15.12 33.32 -19.44
CA ARG A 336 13.73 32.86 -19.29
C ARG A 336 13.33 32.85 -17.81
N PRO A 337 12.05 32.90 -17.47
CA PRO A 337 11.63 32.70 -16.08
C PRO A 337 11.95 31.27 -15.61
N CYS A 338 12.22 31.09 -14.31
CA CYS A 338 12.33 29.76 -13.70
C CYS A 338 10.99 29.02 -13.72
N SER A 339 11.02 27.70 -13.46
CA SER A 339 9.81 26.86 -13.37
C SER A 339 8.87 27.39 -12.27
N LYS A 340 7.60 26.99 -12.32
CA LYS A 340 6.63 27.39 -11.30
C LYS A 340 7.11 27.03 -9.89
N GLY A 341 7.01 28.00 -9.00
CA GLY A 341 7.48 27.85 -7.62
C GLY A 341 8.99 27.97 -7.44
N GLU A 342 9.72 28.39 -8.47
CA GLU A 342 11.17 28.62 -8.41
C GLU A 342 11.56 30.07 -8.68
N TYR A 343 12.67 30.50 -8.10
CA TYR A 343 13.26 31.82 -8.27
C TYR A 343 14.75 31.72 -8.59
N TYR A 344 15.32 32.79 -9.15
CA TYR A 344 16.75 32.87 -9.43
C TYR A 344 17.54 33.15 -8.15
N GLU A 345 18.45 32.24 -7.79
CA GLU A 345 19.51 32.47 -6.83
C GLU A 345 20.87 32.52 -7.57
N GLY A 346 21.32 33.73 -7.88
CA GLY A 346 22.47 33.94 -8.78
C GLY A 346 22.11 33.59 -10.22
N SER A 347 22.74 32.54 -10.78
CA SER A 347 22.50 32.01 -12.13
C SER A 347 21.60 30.77 -12.17
N LYS A 348 21.22 30.23 -11.01
CA LYS A 348 20.48 28.96 -10.89
C LYS A 348 19.07 29.17 -10.36
N CYS A 349 18.12 28.41 -10.90
CA CYS A 349 16.77 28.34 -10.36
C CYS A 349 16.76 27.46 -9.11
N ARG A 350 16.09 27.93 -8.05
CA ARG A 350 15.84 27.17 -6.82
C ARG A 350 14.39 27.27 -6.43
N SER A 351 13.86 26.20 -5.87
CA SER A 351 12.50 26.17 -5.34
C SER A 351 12.32 27.12 -4.18
N CYS A 352 11.14 27.75 -4.09
CA CYS A 352 10.80 28.62 -2.98
C CYS A 352 10.86 27.87 -1.64
N PRO A 353 11.43 28.51 -0.60
CA PRO A 353 11.49 27.92 0.73
C PRO A 353 10.09 27.63 1.30
N THR A 354 10.03 26.73 2.27
CA THR A 354 8.78 26.33 2.93
C THR A 354 7.96 27.53 3.38
N GLY A 355 6.67 27.51 3.08
CA GLY A 355 5.75 28.58 3.43
C GLY A 355 5.72 29.79 2.49
N THR A 356 6.53 29.79 1.44
CA THR A 356 6.59 30.89 0.47
C THR A 356 6.21 30.43 -0.92
N TYR A 357 5.74 31.36 -1.76
CA TYR A 357 5.32 31.09 -3.13
C TYR A 357 5.83 32.15 -4.12
N ILE A 358 5.88 31.79 -5.40
CA ILE A 358 6.17 32.73 -6.49
C ILE A 358 5.39 32.37 -7.75
N THR A 359 4.68 33.34 -8.32
CA THR A 359 3.89 33.15 -9.56
C THR A 359 4.71 33.41 -10.82
N ASP A 360 5.76 34.22 -10.70
CA ASP A 360 6.59 34.66 -11.83
C ASP A 360 8.07 34.55 -11.45
N GLY A 361 8.75 33.55 -12.03
CA GLY A 361 10.16 33.27 -11.82
C GLY A 361 11.13 34.13 -12.62
N HIS A 362 10.71 35.31 -13.13
CA HIS A 362 11.62 36.24 -13.79
C HIS A 362 12.76 36.75 -12.88
N LEU A 363 13.91 37.04 -13.50
CA LEU A 363 15.11 37.51 -12.81
C LEU A 363 14.81 38.77 -11.98
N GLY A 364 15.10 38.71 -10.68
CA GLY A 364 14.85 39.81 -9.73
C GLY A 364 13.57 39.65 -8.89
N ASN A 365 12.68 38.73 -9.26
CA ASN A 365 11.53 38.39 -8.42
C ASN A 365 11.95 37.48 -7.25
N THR A 366 11.25 37.60 -6.11
CA THR A 366 11.54 36.86 -4.87
C THR A 366 10.28 36.19 -4.35
N CYS A 367 10.45 35.10 -3.59
CA CYS A 367 9.32 34.37 -3.00
C CYS A 367 8.60 35.22 -1.96
N GLN A 368 7.27 35.12 -1.94
CA GLN A 368 6.37 35.83 -1.02
C GLN A 368 5.82 34.86 0.03
N GLU A 369 5.63 35.30 1.26
CA GLU A 369 5.08 34.46 2.33
C GLU A 369 3.58 34.20 2.17
N CYS A 370 3.13 32.99 2.49
CA CYS A 370 1.72 32.70 2.59
C CYS A 370 1.13 33.25 3.89
N SER A 371 0.03 34.01 3.75
CA SER A 371 -0.74 34.52 4.88
C SER A 371 -1.33 33.40 5.72
N GLN A 372 -1.69 33.71 6.97
CA GLN A 372 -2.45 32.82 7.85
C GLN A 372 -3.71 32.29 7.16
N GLY A 373 -4.14 31.07 7.51
CA GLY A 373 -5.28 30.41 6.88
C GLY A 373 -4.99 29.80 5.50
N LYS A 374 -3.78 30.02 4.98
CA LYS A 374 -3.31 29.44 3.71
C LYS A 374 -2.00 28.69 3.92
N TYR A 375 -1.69 27.82 2.96
CA TYR A 375 -0.43 27.08 2.91
C TYR A 375 0.13 27.10 1.48
N ALA A 376 1.42 26.79 1.37
CA ALA A 376 2.21 26.82 0.15
C ALA A 376 2.42 25.38 -0.37
N PRO A 377 1.49 24.79 -1.15
CA PRO A 377 1.61 23.43 -1.65
C PRO A 377 2.84 23.28 -2.54
N LYS A 378 3.54 22.16 -2.38
CA LYS A 378 4.78 21.88 -3.12
C LYS A 378 4.46 21.35 -4.51
N VAL A 379 5.11 21.94 -5.52
CA VAL A 379 4.99 21.56 -6.92
C VAL A 379 6.38 21.44 -7.55
N SER A 380 6.60 20.33 -8.25
CA SER A 380 7.80 20.10 -9.05
C SER A 380 7.42 20.11 -10.53
N GLU A 381 7.85 21.13 -11.28
CA GLU A 381 7.59 21.27 -12.72
C GLU A 381 8.88 21.08 -13.54
N TYR A 382 8.85 20.07 -14.40
CA TYR A 382 9.91 19.74 -15.35
C TYR A 382 9.42 20.05 -16.76
N ALA A 383 9.76 21.24 -17.26
CA ALA A 383 9.44 21.69 -18.63
C ALA A 383 10.69 22.14 -19.41
N TYR A 384 11.86 22.09 -18.76
CA TYR A 384 13.12 22.59 -19.28
C TYR A 384 14.14 21.47 -19.40
N TRP A 385 14.18 20.85 -20.58
CA TRP A 385 14.95 19.66 -20.84
C TRP A 385 16.31 19.98 -21.48
N THR A 386 17.13 20.80 -20.81
CA THR A 386 18.54 21.00 -21.22
C THR A 386 19.34 19.72 -21.02
N LYS A 387 19.08 19.03 -19.91
CA LYS A 387 19.55 17.68 -19.58
C LYS A 387 18.44 16.96 -18.84
N ILE A 388 18.47 15.62 -18.80
CA ILE A 388 17.57 14.86 -17.94
C ILE A 388 17.98 15.13 -16.48
N PRO A 389 17.08 15.63 -15.61
CA PRO A 389 17.38 15.86 -14.20
C PRO A 389 17.77 14.55 -13.50
N GLU A 390 18.66 14.60 -12.51
CA GLU A 390 19.18 13.41 -11.80
C GLU A 390 18.10 12.57 -11.09
N VAL A 391 16.95 13.18 -10.79
CA VAL A 391 15.78 12.49 -10.22
C VAL A 391 15.10 11.55 -11.24
N PHE A 392 15.37 11.71 -12.53
CA PHE A 392 14.88 10.84 -13.59
C PHE A 392 15.99 9.93 -14.09
N GLN A 393 15.64 8.66 -14.27
CA GLN A 393 16.48 7.66 -14.92
C GLN A 393 15.88 7.31 -16.27
N SER A 394 16.75 7.10 -17.25
CA SER A 394 16.37 6.86 -18.63
C SER A 394 17.18 5.68 -19.16
N PHE A 395 16.51 4.66 -19.71
CA PHE A 395 17.17 3.46 -20.22
C PHE A 395 16.35 2.76 -21.31
N CYS A 396 16.98 1.83 -22.01
CA CYS A 396 16.46 1.14 -23.18
C CYS A 396 16.63 -0.37 -22.98
N VAL A 397 15.59 -1.16 -23.28
CA VAL A 397 15.61 -2.63 -23.20
C VAL A 397 15.25 -3.22 -24.57
N SER A 398 16.21 -3.92 -25.19
CA SER A 398 16.01 -4.70 -26.44
C SER A 398 15.75 -6.17 -26.12
N THR A 399 15.00 -6.85 -26.99
CA THR A 399 14.63 -8.27 -26.88
C THR A 399 15.66 -9.23 -27.47
N GLU A 400 16.53 -8.77 -28.37
CA GLU A 400 17.44 -9.64 -29.16
C GLU A 400 18.93 -9.25 -29.05
N ASN A 401 19.28 -8.49 -28.00
CA ASN A 401 20.66 -8.11 -27.67
C ASN A 401 21.37 -7.26 -28.74
N ALA A 402 20.61 -6.55 -29.57
CA ALA A 402 21.16 -5.58 -30.49
C ALA A 402 20.64 -4.15 -30.19
N VAL A 403 21.55 -3.21 -30.42
CA VAL A 403 21.49 -1.74 -30.34
C VAL A 403 20.28 -1.11 -29.61
N CYS A 404 20.38 -1.02 -28.27
CA CYS A 404 19.50 -0.19 -27.43
C CYS A 404 20.40 0.78 -26.64
N SER A 405 20.96 1.79 -27.32
CA SER A 405 22.12 2.52 -26.76
C SER A 405 21.74 3.75 -25.94
N TYR A 406 20.60 4.38 -26.22
CA TYR A 406 20.19 5.63 -25.57
C TYR A 406 18.68 5.58 -25.26
N GLY A 407 18.29 5.95 -24.05
CA GLY A 407 16.89 5.93 -23.63
C GLY A 407 16.12 7.13 -24.19
N TRP A 408 15.46 7.88 -23.30
CA TRP A 408 15.06 9.26 -23.55
C TRP A 408 16.26 10.20 -23.61
N GLU A 409 16.17 11.20 -24.48
CA GLU A 409 17.15 12.23 -24.76
C GLU A 409 16.51 13.62 -24.58
N ALA A 410 17.27 14.56 -24.04
CA ALA A 410 16.79 15.91 -23.77
C ALA A 410 17.02 16.84 -24.97
N ARG A 411 15.98 17.53 -25.44
CA ARG A 411 16.00 18.37 -26.66
C ARG A 411 15.67 19.85 -26.35
N GLY A 412 16.16 20.35 -25.21
CA GLY A 412 15.97 21.72 -24.74
C GLY A 412 14.57 22.00 -24.18
N THR A 413 13.52 21.67 -24.94
CA THR A 413 12.11 21.96 -24.61
C THR A 413 11.24 20.71 -24.45
N TYR A 414 11.74 19.53 -24.82
CA TYR A 414 11.06 18.25 -24.62
C TYR A 414 12.08 17.12 -24.43
N LEU A 415 11.63 16.00 -23.86
CA LEU A 415 12.32 14.72 -23.99
C LEU A 415 11.80 13.99 -25.22
N VAL A 416 12.69 13.27 -25.91
CA VAL A 416 12.32 12.38 -27.02
C VAL A 416 12.99 11.03 -26.82
N THR A 417 12.35 9.95 -27.24
CA THR A 417 12.99 8.63 -27.31
C THR A 417 14.11 8.65 -28.36
N SER A 418 15.26 8.03 -28.06
CA SER A 418 16.37 7.91 -29.01
C SER A 418 15.89 7.32 -30.34
N PRO A 419 16.44 7.73 -31.50
CA PRO A 419 16.13 7.14 -32.79
C PRO A 419 16.86 5.81 -33.04
N VAL A 420 17.82 5.44 -32.18
CA VAL A 420 18.64 4.24 -32.33
C VAL A 420 18.09 3.11 -31.45
N TYR A 421 17.04 2.47 -31.94
CA TYR A 421 16.38 1.34 -31.28
C TYR A 421 16.05 0.23 -32.29
N GLU A 422 15.84 -0.98 -31.75
CA GLU A 422 15.30 -2.10 -32.51
C GLU A 422 13.79 -2.21 -32.37
N THR A 423 13.12 -2.84 -33.33
CA THR A 423 11.68 -3.10 -33.26
C THR A 423 11.34 -3.91 -32.01
N GLY A 424 10.36 -3.47 -31.23
CA GLY A 424 9.99 -4.11 -29.96
C GLY A 424 10.80 -3.63 -28.75
N SER A 425 11.77 -2.73 -28.94
CA SER A 425 12.49 -2.10 -27.83
C SER A 425 11.54 -1.30 -26.94
N LYS A 426 11.79 -1.36 -25.63
CA LYS A 426 11.08 -0.58 -24.63
C LYS A 426 11.99 0.48 -24.08
N ILE A 427 11.58 1.75 -24.17
CA ILE A 427 12.35 2.90 -23.72
C ILE A 427 11.67 3.51 -22.50
N TYR A 428 12.40 3.58 -21.39
CA TYR A 428 11.90 3.90 -20.07
C TYR A 428 12.41 5.26 -19.62
N LEU A 429 11.51 6.07 -19.08
CA LEU A 429 11.81 7.19 -18.20
C LEU A 429 11.17 6.89 -16.85
N GLN A 430 11.94 6.88 -15.76
CA GLN A 430 11.40 6.58 -14.43
C GLN A 430 11.88 7.57 -13.37
N THR A 431 11.04 7.79 -12.35
CA THR A 431 11.37 8.55 -11.15
C THR A 431 10.60 8.02 -9.95
N ARG A 432 11.06 8.34 -8.73
CA ARG A 432 10.37 8.04 -7.48
C ARG A 432 9.96 9.34 -6.80
N VAL A 433 8.75 9.37 -6.28
CA VAL A 433 8.20 10.55 -5.60
C VAL A 433 7.55 10.17 -4.29
N ASN A 434 7.72 11.03 -3.29
CA ASN A 434 7.06 10.88 -2.00
C ASN A 434 5.93 11.91 -1.91
N ILE A 435 4.70 11.39 -1.84
CA ILE A 435 3.47 12.17 -1.79
C ILE A 435 3.04 12.36 -0.35
N THR A 436 2.83 13.62 0.02
CA THR A 436 2.45 14.03 1.38
C THR A 436 1.00 14.50 1.48
N GLU A 437 0.37 14.87 0.37
CA GLU A 437 -0.98 15.44 0.35
C GLU A 437 -2.05 14.48 -0.17
N ASN A 438 -3.24 14.53 0.42
CA ASN A 438 -4.43 13.88 -0.11
C ASN A 438 -4.94 14.65 -1.35
N ASN A 439 -5.06 13.97 -2.49
CA ASN A 439 -5.35 14.50 -3.84
C ASN A 439 -4.13 14.98 -4.65
N ALA A 440 -2.94 14.47 -4.36
CA ALA A 440 -1.79 14.67 -5.23
C ALA A 440 -2.03 14.14 -6.64
N LYS A 441 -1.29 14.68 -7.61
CA LYS A 441 -1.37 14.23 -9.01
C LYS A 441 -0.07 14.45 -9.75
N VAL A 442 0.13 13.61 -10.76
CA VAL A 442 1.11 13.83 -11.81
C VAL A 442 0.40 14.23 -13.10
N ASP A 443 0.76 15.39 -13.61
CA ASP A 443 0.35 15.92 -14.91
C ASP A 443 1.51 15.80 -15.89
N PHE A 444 1.27 15.36 -17.12
CA PHE A 444 2.30 15.41 -18.16
C PHE A 444 1.70 15.68 -19.54
N GLN A 445 2.48 16.37 -20.38
CA GLN A 445 2.16 16.62 -21.77
C GLN A 445 3.05 15.78 -22.67
N PHE A 446 2.45 15.06 -23.61
CA PHE A 446 3.18 14.16 -24.50
C PHE A 446 2.68 14.24 -25.94
N ALA A 447 3.55 13.82 -26.86
CA ALA A 447 3.22 13.55 -28.25
C ALA A 447 3.80 12.19 -28.66
N THR A 448 3.13 11.47 -29.54
CA THR A 448 3.55 10.18 -30.09
C THR A 448 3.42 10.24 -31.60
N SER A 449 4.44 9.74 -32.30
CA SER A 449 4.46 9.62 -33.76
C SER A 449 4.61 8.15 -34.15
N GLY A 450 3.84 7.69 -35.14
CA GLY A 450 3.76 6.30 -35.57
C GLY A 450 2.41 5.66 -35.27
N ASP A 451 1.88 4.86 -36.21
CA ASP A 451 0.54 4.23 -36.08
C ASP A 451 0.48 3.16 -34.98
N TYR A 452 1.62 2.64 -34.55
CA TYR A 452 1.72 1.56 -33.56
C TYR A 452 2.61 1.92 -32.36
N THR A 453 3.06 3.16 -32.27
CA THR A 453 3.82 3.66 -31.14
C THR A 453 2.96 3.66 -29.90
N LYS A 454 3.45 3.07 -28.81
CA LYS A 454 2.70 2.96 -27.56
C LYS A 454 3.43 3.69 -26.43
N LEU A 455 2.76 4.68 -25.82
CA LEU A 455 3.22 5.32 -24.59
C LEU A 455 2.36 4.89 -23.41
N THR A 456 2.97 4.37 -22.35
CA THR A 456 2.27 3.91 -21.14
C THR A 456 2.86 4.57 -19.89
N LEU A 457 2.01 5.12 -19.02
CA LEU A 457 2.38 5.53 -17.67
C LEU A 457 2.04 4.39 -16.70
N TYR A 458 3.06 3.90 -16.00
CA TYR A 458 2.93 3.01 -14.87
C TYR A 458 3.08 3.80 -13.57
N VAL A 459 2.20 3.50 -12.62
CA VAL A 459 2.29 3.95 -11.23
C VAL A 459 2.34 2.70 -10.37
N ASP A 460 3.45 2.51 -9.67
CA ASP A 460 3.72 1.33 -8.82
C ASP A 460 3.58 0.00 -9.56
N GLY A 461 4.12 -0.04 -10.79
CA GLY A 461 4.05 -1.22 -11.66
C GLY A 461 2.69 -1.45 -12.33
N ILE A 462 1.66 -0.67 -12.00
CA ILE A 462 0.33 -0.77 -12.61
C ILE A 462 0.22 0.22 -13.76
N ALA A 463 -0.12 -0.26 -14.96
CA ALA A 463 -0.42 0.60 -16.10
C ALA A 463 -1.68 1.42 -15.82
N ARG A 464 -1.52 2.73 -15.60
CA ARG A 464 -2.64 3.64 -15.34
C ARG A 464 -3.17 4.27 -16.62
N LEU A 465 -2.27 4.63 -17.53
CA LEU A 465 -2.59 5.27 -18.80
C LEU A 465 -1.82 4.58 -19.91
N SER A 466 -2.46 4.34 -21.05
CA SER A 466 -1.83 3.74 -22.23
C SER A 466 -2.42 4.37 -23.49
N TYR A 467 -1.55 4.84 -24.38
CA TYR A 467 -1.91 5.44 -25.65
C TYR A 467 -1.20 4.73 -26.78
N VAL A 468 -1.89 4.54 -27.91
CA VAL A 468 -1.37 3.87 -29.10
C VAL A 468 -1.65 4.74 -30.31
N GLY A 469 -0.68 4.83 -31.21
CA GLY A 469 -0.79 5.59 -32.45
C GLY A 469 -0.40 7.07 -32.29
N ASN A 470 -0.61 7.84 -33.36
CA ASN A 470 -0.34 9.28 -33.37
C ASN A 470 -1.27 10.02 -32.39
N LYS A 471 -0.72 10.57 -31.31
CA LYS A 471 -1.50 11.32 -30.31
C LYS A 471 -0.67 12.41 -29.65
N GLU A 472 -1.27 13.59 -29.47
CA GLU A 472 -0.77 14.69 -28.64
C GLU A 472 -1.83 15.06 -27.60
N ASP A 473 -1.47 15.07 -26.31
CA ASP A 473 -2.44 15.28 -25.22
C ASP A 473 -1.75 15.77 -23.93
N ARG A 474 -2.57 16.25 -22.98
CA ARG A 474 -2.14 16.56 -21.62
C ARG A 474 -3.02 15.81 -20.63
N VAL A 475 -2.40 15.01 -19.78
CA VAL A 475 -3.10 14.03 -18.93
C VAL A 475 -2.70 14.17 -17.48
N SER A 476 -3.66 13.91 -16.59
CA SER A 476 -3.54 13.93 -15.14
C SER A 476 -3.80 12.55 -14.55
N GLN A 477 -2.97 12.13 -13.59
CA GLN A 477 -3.16 10.91 -12.81
C GLN A 477 -3.04 11.23 -11.32
N PHE A 478 -4.08 10.91 -10.54
CA PHE A 478 -4.07 11.09 -9.09
C PHE A 478 -3.17 10.06 -8.40
N LEU A 479 -2.53 10.48 -7.32
CA LEU A 479 -1.67 9.67 -6.45
C LEU A 479 -2.18 9.77 -5.02
N ASP A 480 -2.13 8.64 -4.32
CA ASP A 480 -2.45 8.58 -2.89
C ASP A 480 -1.23 9.04 -2.08
N GLN A 481 -1.36 9.14 -0.75
CA GLN A 481 -0.24 9.49 0.12
C GLN A 481 0.74 8.31 0.23
N GLY A 482 2.04 8.56 0.07
CA GLY A 482 3.08 7.54 0.16
C GLY A 482 4.19 7.68 -0.87
N GLU A 483 5.10 6.71 -0.88
CA GLU A 483 6.15 6.57 -1.90
C GLU A 483 5.57 5.92 -3.15
N HIS A 484 5.77 6.56 -4.30
CA HIS A 484 5.29 6.10 -5.60
C HIS A 484 6.41 6.02 -6.64
N SER A 485 6.38 4.98 -7.46
CA SER A 485 7.25 4.82 -8.62
C SER A 485 6.50 5.19 -9.90
N LEU A 486 6.95 6.22 -10.60
CA LEU A 486 6.38 6.65 -11.89
C LEU A 486 7.28 6.19 -13.03
N LYS A 487 6.73 5.45 -14.00
CA LYS A 487 7.47 5.00 -15.20
C LYS A 487 6.71 5.32 -16.48
N TRP A 488 7.31 6.11 -17.38
CA TRP A 488 6.84 6.30 -18.75
C TRP A 488 7.58 5.34 -19.67
N VAL A 489 6.83 4.46 -20.33
CA VAL A 489 7.38 3.44 -21.22
C VAL A 489 6.88 3.70 -22.62
N CYS A 490 7.80 3.98 -23.54
CA CYS A 490 7.53 4.03 -24.97
C CYS A 490 7.91 2.69 -25.60
N VAL A 491 7.07 2.17 -26.47
CA VAL A 491 7.32 0.96 -27.25
C VAL A 491 7.13 1.28 -28.72
N HIS A 492 8.16 0.98 -29.51
CA HIS A 492 8.19 1.19 -30.94
C HIS A 492 7.98 -0.14 -31.66
N SER A 493 7.10 -0.14 -32.64
CA SER A 493 6.73 -1.32 -33.42
C SER A 493 7.48 -1.40 -34.74
N TRP A 494 7.97 -0.27 -35.30
CA TRP A 494 8.67 -0.22 -36.58
C TRP A 494 9.92 0.68 -36.54
N LYS A 495 10.94 0.36 -37.36
CA LYS A 495 12.17 1.17 -37.50
C LYS A 495 11.91 2.42 -38.37
N GLY A 496 12.27 3.60 -37.86
CA GLY A 496 12.62 4.77 -38.68
C GLY A 496 11.72 6.00 -38.66
N GLU A 497 10.50 5.94 -38.11
CA GLU A 497 9.56 7.11 -38.09
C GLU A 497 8.74 7.22 -36.79
N GLU A 498 9.03 6.39 -35.79
CA GLU A 498 8.25 6.33 -34.55
C GLU A 498 8.99 7.03 -33.40
N GLU A 499 8.31 7.90 -32.66
CA GLU A 499 8.91 8.58 -31.50
C GLU A 499 7.87 8.88 -30.42
N CYS A 500 8.29 8.83 -29.15
CA CYS A 500 7.55 9.43 -28.05
C CYS A 500 8.25 10.71 -27.60
N LYS A 501 7.48 11.77 -27.38
CA LYS A 501 7.93 13.05 -26.84
C LYS A 501 7.20 13.36 -25.54
N ILE A 502 7.91 13.87 -24.55
CA ILE A 502 7.34 14.41 -23.31
C ILE A 502 7.79 15.87 -23.19
N SER A 503 6.85 16.80 -23.30
CA SER A 503 7.14 18.24 -23.24
C SER A 503 7.22 18.74 -21.80
N SER A 504 6.37 18.23 -20.91
CA SER A 504 6.41 18.62 -19.50
C SER A 504 5.91 17.50 -18.59
N ILE A 505 6.45 17.46 -17.37
CA ILE A 505 5.98 16.65 -16.24
C ILE A 505 5.82 17.59 -15.04
N MET A 506 4.67 17.55 -14.38
CA MET A 506 4.36 18.35 -13.20
C MET A 506 3.81 17.44 -12.12
N ILE A 507 4.38 17.54 -10.92
CA ILE A 507 4.02 16.72 -9.77
C ILE A 507 3.55 17.64 -8.66
N GLU A 508 2.27 17.53 -8.30
CA GLU A 508 1.62 18.32 -7.26
C GLU A 508 1.35 17.45 -6.02
N GLY A 509 1.65 17.96 -4.83
CA GLY A 509 1.39 17.27 -3.55
C GLY A 509 2.53 16.37 -3.06
N GLY A 510 3.71 16.47 -3.67
CA GLY A 510 4.94 15.80 -3.22
C GLY A 510 5.70 16.57 -2.15
N ASN A 511 6.77 15.99 -1.59
CA ASN A 511 7.65 16.66 -0.63
C ASN A 511 8.75 17.53 -1.28
N THR A 512 8.87 17.53 -2.61
CA THR A 512 9.87 18.28 -3.37
C THR A 512 9.27 19.42 -4.18
N GLY A 513 10.09 20.44 -4.48
CA GLY A 513 9.72 21.59 -5.30
C GLY A 513 9.31 22.81 -4.50
N GLY A 514 8.59 23.74 -5.15
CA GLY A 514 8.22 25.04 -4.59
C GLY A 514 6.77 25.39 -4.89
N ALA A 515 6.19 26.29 -4.09
CA ALA A 515 4.81 26.69 -4.29
C ALA A 515 4.71 27.82 -5.30
N TYR A 516 3.76 27.73 -6.22
CA TYR A 516 3.48 28.82 -7.17
C TYR A 516 2.26 29.66 -6.79
N GLN A 517 1.50 29.23 -5.77
CA GLN A 517 0.36 29.94 -5.20
C GLN A 517 0.11 29.48 -3.76
N CYS A 518 -0.57 30.30 -2.96
CA CYS A 518 -1.09 29.87 -1.66
C CYS A 518 -2.51 29.32 -1.81
N VAL A 519 -2.77 28.18 -1.17
CA VAL A 519 -4.09 27.53 -1.14
C VAL A 519 -4.70 27.68 0.24
N SER A 520 -6.00 27.95 0.33
CA SER A 520 -6.70 28.05 1.61
C SER A 520 -6.84 26.68 2.27
N CYS A 521 -6.67 26.62 3.59
CA CYS A 521 -6.93 25.41 4.36
C CYS A 521 -8.39 24.97 4.23
N LYS A 522 -8.62 23.65 4.29
CA LYS A 522 -9.96 23.07 4.37
C LYS A 522 -10.51 23.21 5.79
N GLN A 523 -11.83 23.12 5.95
CA GLN A 523 -12.47 23.13 7.27
C GLN A 523 -11.90 22.02 8.16
N GLY A 524 -11.67 22.33 9.43
CA GLY A 524 -11.02 21.45 10.41
C GLY A 524 -9.48 21.50 10.38
N PHE A 525 -8.89 22.30 9.49
CA PHE A 525 -7.45 22.54 9.43
C PHE A 525 -7.15 24.03 9.57
N TYR A 526 -5.98 24.35 10.12
CA TYR A 526 -5.53 25.72 10.34
C TYR A 526 -4.08 25.93 9.92
N SER A 527 -3.73 27.19 9.66
CA SER A 527 -2.36 27.61 9.35
C SER A 527 -2.06 28.95 10.00
N LEU A 528 -0.91 29.04 10.67
CA LEU A 528 -0.37 30.30 11.22
C LEU A 528 0.42 31.10 10.17
N GLY A 529 0.34 30.71 8.90
CA GLY A 529 1.12 31.28 7.80
C GLY A 529 2.47 30.59 7.65
N SER A 530 3.11 30.81 6.50
CA SER A 530 4.45 30.31 6.19
C SER A 530 4.65 28.79 6.42
N VAL A 531 3.66 27.97 6.04
CA VAL A 531 3.71 26.50 6.08
C VAL A 531 3.41 25.89 4.71
N ASP A 532 3.88 24.68 4.46
CA ASP A 532 3.66 23.87 3.25
C ASP A 532 2.48 22.88 3.36
N TYR A 533 1.87 22.74 4.53
CA TYR A 533 0.60 22.04 4.74
C TYR A 533 -0.18 22.67 5.89
N CYS A 534 -1.49 22.42 5.95
CA CYS A 534 -2.32 22.89 7.07
C CYS A 534 -2.28 21.89 8.23
N ASN A 535 -2.20 22.40 9.45
CA ASN A 535 -2.28 21.59 10.66
C ASN A 535 -3.72 21.19 10.96
N LYS A 536 -3.92 19.98 11.46
CA LYS A 536 -5.24 19.49 11.87
C LYS A 536 -5.67 20.15 13.19
N CYS A 537 -6.93 20.54 13.31
CA CYS A 537 -7.44 21.03 14.59
C CYS A 537 -7.53 19.89 15.62
N PRO A 538 -7.17 20.16 16.90
CA PRO A 538 -7.33 19.19 17.98
C PRO A 538 -8.77 18.70 18.13
N ILE A 539 -8.95 17.52 18.72
CA ILE A 539 -10.27 16.98 19.08
C ILE A 539 -11.05 18.00 19.94
N GLY A 540 -12.37 18.06 19.76
CA GLY A 540 -13.25 19.06 20.38
C GLY A 540 -13.22 20.46 19.76
N THR A 541 -12.36 20.68 18.75
CA THR A 541 -12.26 21.97 18.06
C THR A 541 -12.44 21.82 16.54
N THR A 542 -12.76 22.94 15.89
CA THR A 542 -12.80 23.12 14.43
C THR A 542 -12.09 24.39 14.03
N SER A 543 -11.77 24.54 12.75
CA SER A 543 -11.15 25.78 12.27
C SER A 543 -12.15 26.95 12.30
N ASN A 544 -11.66 28.14 12.61
CA ASN A 544 -12.43 29.37 12.44
C ASN A 544 -12.72 29.66 10.94
N SER A 545 -13.58 30.64 10.64
CA SER A 545 -13.98 30.96 9.26
C SER A 545 -12.81 31.23 8.31
N ASP A 546 -11.71 31.76 8.86
CA ASP A 546 -10.53 32.16 8.10
C ASP A 546 -9.41 31.11 8.17
N ASN A 547 -9.63 29.97 8.85
CA ASN A 547 -8.68 28.89 9.08
C ASN A 547 -7.33 29.30 9.70
N THR A 548 -7.30 30.39 10.45
CA THR A 548 -6.09 30.89 11.14
C THR A 548 -5.86 30.24 12.50
N GLY A 549 -6.87 29.56 13.05
CA GLY A 549 -6.78 28.85 14.32
C GLY A 549 -7.98 27.94 14.56
N CYS A 550 -7.97 27.26 15.71
CA CYS A 550 -9.04 26.37 16.10
C CYS A 550 -9.92 27.01 17.17
N ILE A 551 -11.24 26.87 17.01
CA ILE A 551 -12.28 27.28 17.95
C ILE A 551 -13.02 26.03 18.46
N PRO A 552 -13.58 26.06 19.68
CA PRO A 552 -14.41 24.96 20.18
C PRO A 552 -15.60 24.68 19.25
N CYS A 553 -16.02 23.43 19.20
CA CYS A 553 -17.30 23.08 18.57
C CYS A 553 -18.48 23.78 19.26
N LEU A 554 -19.62 23.87 18.58
CA LEU A 554 -20.86 24.38 19.18
C LEU A 554 -21.32 23.46 20.32
N ASP A 555 -22.12 23.98 21.26
CA ASP A 555 -22.69 23.27 22.42
C ASP A 555 -23.47 21.99 22.07
N THR A 556 -23.79 21.76 20.80
CA THR A 556 -24.49 20.58 20.28
C THR A 556 -23.61 19.62 19.48
N GLU A 557 -22.33 19.93 19.32
CA GLU A 557 -21.40 19.25 18.41
C GLU A 557 -20.12 18.77 19.10
N ILE A 558 -19.52 17.73 18.52
CA ILE A 558 -18.26 17.13 18.95
C ILE A 558 -17.29 16.98 17.77
N SER A 559 -15.99 16.87 18.04
CA SER A 559 -14.95 16.57 17.04
C SER A 559 -14.04 15.48 17.57
N THR A 560 -14.09 14.29 16.97
CA THR A 560 -13.44 13.07 17.49
C THR A 560 -12.05 12.81 16.92
N SER A 561 -11.75 13.33 15.73
CA SER A 561 -10.43 13.17 15.12
C SER A 561 -10.18 14.13 13.96
N ASP A 562 -11.19 14.48 13.17
CA ASP A 562 -11.01 15.20 11.90
C ASP A 562 -10.99 16.73 11.98
N GLY A 563 -11.05 17.30 13.17
CA GLY A 563 -11.24 18.75 13.34
C GLY A 563 -12.59 19.23 12.80
N LEU A 564 -13.47 18.31 12.40
CA LEU A 564 -14.81 18.60 11.89
C LEU A 564 -15.81 18.37 13.01
N CYS A 565 -16.60 19.39 13.32
CA CYS A 565 -17.66 19.29 14.31
C CYS A 565 -18.87 18.54 13.73
N GLN A 566 -19.37 17.58 14.49
CA GLN A 566 -20.52 16.74 14.16
C GLN A 566 -21.51 16.76 15.32
N THR A 567 -22.80 16.83 15.03
CA THR A 567 -23.85 16.79 16.06
C THR A 567 -23.93 15.43 16.73
N CYS A 568 -24.18 15.40 18.04
CA CYS A 568 -24.41 14.14 18.74
C CYS A 568 -25.70 13.44 18.26
N PRO A 569 -25.73 12.09 18.26
CA PRO A 569 -26.94 11.32 18.01
C PRO A 569 -28.09 11.70 18.96
N ASN A 570 -29.33 11.45 18.53
CA ASN A 570 -30.53 11.78 19.31
C ASN A 570 -30.47 11.25 20.75
N GLY A 571 -30.78 12.11 21.70
CA GLY A 571 -30.81 11.77 23.14
C GLY A 571 -29.47 11.91 23.86
N LEU A 572 -28.38 12.28 23.15
CA LEU A 572 -27.05 12.51 23.72
C LEU A 572 -26.66 13.98 23.68
N VAL A 573 -25.73 14.37 24.55
CA VAL A 573 -25.16 15.72 24.61
C VAL A 573 -23.62 15.65 24.48
N PRO A 574 -22.97 16.68 23.93
CA PRO A 574 -21.51 16.78 23.97
C PRO A 574 -20.97 16.78 25.40
N SER A 575 -19.83 16.14 25.61
CA SER A 575 -18.99 16.32 26.80
C SER A 575 -18.56 17.78 26.96
N GLU A 576 -18.17 18.22 28.17
CA GLU A 576 -17.72 19.59 28.43
C GLU A 576 -16.57 20.08 27.52
N ASN A 577 -15.72 19.15 27.04
CA ASN A 577 -14.61 19.45 26.13
C ASN A 577 -14.93 19.15 24.64
N HIS A 578 -16.18 18.84 24.31
CA HIS A 578 -16.66 18.53 22.95
C HIS A 578 -15.94 17.37 22.24
N THR A 579 -15.30 16.46 22.97
CA THR A 579 -14.53 15.36 22.36
C THR A 579 -15.37 14.11 22.07
N HIS A 580 -16.49 13.92 22.79
CA HIS A 580 -17.34 12.74 22.66
C HIS A 580 -18.78 13.04 23.13
N CYS A 581 -19.71 12.15 22.77
CA CYS A 581 -21.11 12.25 23.19
C CYS A 581 -21.33 11.45 24.47
N ILE A 582 -22.03 12.04 25.43
CA ILE A 582 -22.38 11.41 26.71
C ILE A 582 -23.90 11.39 26.88
N VAL A 583 -24.36 10.53 27.78
CA VAL A 583 -25.72 10.55 28.30
C VAL A 583 -25.70 11.01 29.76
N THR A 584 -26.69 11.81 30.16
CA THR A 584 -26.86 12.22 31.56
C THR A 584 -27.69 11.16 32.33
N ASP A 585 -28.22 11.51 33.50
CA ASP A 585 -29.05 10.61 34.34
C ASP A 585 -30.32 10.08 33.63
N THR A 586 -30.75 10.72 32.54
CA THR A 586 -31.95 10.36 31.79
C THR A 586 -31.68 10.38 30.29
N LEU A 587 -32.11 9.35 29.59
CA LEU A 587 -32.09 9.28 28.13
C LEU A 587 -33.47 9.64 27.58
N SER A 588 -33.55 10.75 26.85
CA SER A 588 -34.80 11.19 26.19
C SER A 588 -34.76 10.87 24.70
N LEU A 589 -35.61 9.96 24.26
CA LEU A 589 -35.78 9.60 22.85
C LEU A 589 -37.19 10.02 22.41
N ASN A 590 -37.30 11.07 21.59
CA ASN A 590 -38.59 11.61 21.17
C ASN A 590 -39.50 12.01 22.35
N THR A 591 -40.52 11.19 22.67
CA THR A 591 -41.44 11.39 23.80
C THR A 591 -41.29 10.32 24.89
N THR A 592 -40.34 9.39 24.74
CA THR A 592 -39.99 8.41 25.76
C THR A 592 -38.78 8.87 26.56
N VAL A 593 -38.82 8.57 27.85
CA VAL A 593 -37.75 8.91 28.79
C VAL A 593 -37.38 7.63 29.53
N PHE A 594 -36.08 7.35 29.59
CA PHE A 594 -35.49 6.23 30.32
C PHE A 594 -34.60 6.78 31.45
N ILE A 595 -34.61 6.12 32.61
CA ILE A 595 -33.84 6.53 33.79
C ILE A 595 -32.57 5.69 33.88
N LEU A 596 -31.40 6.33 33.68
CA LEU A 596 -30.10 5.64 33.59
C LEU A 596 -29.15 5.93 34.76
N LYS A 597 -29.49 6.85 35.68
CA LYS A 597 -28.62 7.35 36.77
C LYS A 597 -27.72 6.34 37.49
N ASN A 598 -28.22 5.16 37.83
CA ASN A 598 -27.44 4.15 38.58
C ASN A 598 -26.70 3.17 37.65
N PHE A 599 -27.03 3.21 36.37
CA PHE A 599 -26.61 2.29 35.32
C PHE A 599 -25.53 2.91 34.42
N THR A 600 -25.37 4.23 34.47
CA THR A 600 -24.31 4.97 33.79
C THR A 600 -23.21 5.35 34.78
N GLY A 601 -21.95 5.35 34.32
CA GLY A 601 -20.81 5.86 35.08
C GLY A 601 -20.34 7.21 34.53
N SER A 602 -19.57 7.96 35.31
CA SER A 602 -18.83 9.12 34.81
C SER A 602 -17.50 8.70 34.19
N GLU A 603 -16.94 9.52 33.30
CA GLU A 603 -15.66 9.26 32.65
C GLU A 603 -14.56 8.88 33.67
N GLY A 604 -13.92 7.73 33.49
CA GLY A 604 -12.85 7.23 34.37
C GLY A 604 -13.29 6.90 35.80
N GLN A 605 -14.60 6.83 36.07
CA GLN A 605 -15.14 6.51 37.39
C GLN A 605 -16.14 5.36 37.30
N GLN A 606 -16.11 4.48 38.30
CA GLN A 606 -17.00 3.34 38.34
C GLN A 606 -18.46 3.79 38.58
N PRO A 607 -19.45 3.17 37.89
CA PRO A 607 -20.86 3.35 38.20
C PRO A 607 -21.13 3.03 39.68
N GLU A 608 -22.14 3.68 40.28
CA GLU A 608 -22.47 3.51 41.69
C GLU A 608 -22.70 2.03 42.04
N TYR A 609 -23.32 1.25 41.15
CA TYR A 609 -23.52 -0.19 41.31
C TYR A 609 -22.20 -0.99 41.40
N CYS A 610 -21.23 -0.64 40.55
CA CYS A 610 -19.92 -1.29 40.50
C CYS A 610 -19.03 -0.97 41.72
N SER A 611 -19.40 0.03 42.52
CA SER A 611 -18.70 0.37 43.77
C SER A 611 -18.92 -0.67 44.89
N LEU A 612 -19.93 -1.54 44.76
CA LEU A 612 -20.19 -2.61 45.72
C LEU A 612 -19.05 -3.64 45.72
N SER A 613 -18.52 -3.95 46.91
CA SER A 613 -17.32 -4.79 47.07
C SER A 613 -17.39 -6.16 46.37
N ARG A 614 -18.60 -6.73 46.26
CA ARG A 614 -18.84 -8.02 45.62
C ARG A 614 -18.85 -7.97 44.08
N LEU A 615 -19.06 -6.80 43.50
CA LEU A 615 -19.21 -6.58 42.05
C LEU A 615 -17.99 -5.91 41.43
N LYS A 616 -17.11 -5.34 42.27
CA LYS A 616 -15.88 -4.67 41.84
C LYS A 616 -14.96 -5.54 40.97
N MET A 617 -15.02 -6.86 41.10
CA MET A 617 -14.25 -7.81 40.27
C MET A 617 -14.82 -8.01 38.86
N PHE A 618 -16.05 -7.55 38.62
CA PHE A 618 -16.80 -7.68 37.37
C PHE A 618 -17.12 -6.30 36.76
N CYS A 619 -16.41 -5.26 37.19
CA CYS A 619 -16.51 -3.96 36.54
C CYS A 619 -15.11 -3.41 36.36
N TYR A 620 -14.89 -2.78 35.21
CA TYR A 620 -13.65 -2.12 34.90
C TYR A 620 -13.96 -0.69 34.49
N GLU A 621 -13.60 0.30 35.31
CA GLU A 621 -14.01 1.70 35.12
C GLU A 621 -15.52 1.84 34.83
N THR A 622 -15.92 2.40 33.68
CA THR A 622 -17.34 2.53 33.26
C THR A 622 -17.91 1.28 32.60
N PHE A 623 -17.13 0.21 32.47
CA PHE A 623 -17.52 -0.99 31.75
C PHE A 623 -18.05 -2.09 32.68
N TYR A 624 -19.11 -2.74 32.21
CA TYR A 624 -19.73 -3.93 32.80
C TYR A 624 -19.22 -5.17 32.08
N GLY A 625 -18.82 -6.20 32.83
CA GLY A 625 -18.35 -7.46 32.25
C GLY A 625 -17.45 -8.30 33.18
N PRO A 626 -16.91 -9.42 32.72
CA PRO A 626 -16.97 -9.85 31.34
C PRO A 626 -18.30 -10.55 31.03
N SER A 627 -18.81 -10.32 29.82
CA SER A 627 -19.61 -11.34 29.14
C SER A 627 -18.63 -12.32 28.51
N GLU A 628 -18.77 -13.63 28.77
CA GLU A 628 -17.84 -14.64 28.28
C GLU A 628 -18.44 -15.44 27.12
N SER A 629 -17.66 -15.68 26.07
CA SER A 629 -18.04 -16.57 24.97
C SER A 629 -16.80 -17.14 24.28
N SER A 630 -16.73 -18.47 24.18
CA SER A 630 -15.62 -19.18 23.50
C SER A 630 -14.22 -18.77 23.97
N GLY A 631 -14.05 -18.45 25.26
CA GLY A 631 -12.78 -17.98 25.83
C GLY A 631 -12.46 -16.50 25.58
N ASN A 632 -13.36 -15.74 24.95
CA ASN A 632 -13.25 -14.29 24.78
C ASN A 632 -14.06 -13.58 25.87
N TYR A 633 -13.55 -12.43 26.32
CA TYR A 633 -14.16 -11.62 27.39
C TYR A 633 -14.56 -10.25 26.85
N PHE A 634 -15.81 -9.87 27.06
CA PHE A 634 -16.38 -8.62 26.54
C PHE A 634 -16.79 -7.68 27.66
N TYR A 635 -16.41 -6.42 27.53
CA TYR A 635 -16.72 -5.37 28.49
C TYR A 635 -17.43 -4.23 27.76
N LEU A 636 -18.58 -3.82 28.27
CA LEU A 636 -19.48 -2.87 27.62
C LEU A 636 -19.79 -1.71 28.55
N SER A 637 -19.79 -0.50 28.02
CA SER A 637 -20.26 0.69 28.71
C SER A 637 -21.63 1.10 28.18
N VAL A 638 -22.40 1.77 29.05
CA VAL A 638 -23.68 2.40 28.72
C VAL A 638 -23.40 3.87 28.41
N LEU A 639 -23.15 4.18 27.14
CA LEU A 639 -23.05 5.55 26.60
C LEU A 639 -22.03 6.48 27.31
N ASN A 640 -21.07 5.92 28.05
CA ASN A 640 -20.03 6.66 28.77
C ASN A 640 -18.65 6.04 28.53
N PRO A 641 -17.87 6.58 27.59
CA PRO A 641 -16.64 5.94 27.19
C PRO A 641 -15.54 6.13 28.25
N SER A 642 -14.61 5.20 28.32
CA SER A 642 -13.41 5.32 29.17
C SER A 642 -12.18 4.82 28.44
N GLU A 643 -10.99 5.18 28.94
CA GLU A 643 -9.73 4.67 28.45
C GLU A 643 -9.54 3.22 28.91
N VAL A 644 -9.15 2.33 28.00
CA VAL A 644 -8.93 0.93 28.35
C VAL A 644 -7.47 0.78 28.78
N LEU A 645 -7.19 0.70 30.07
CA LEU A 645 -5.82 0.57 30.61
C LEU A 645 -5.64 -0.77 31.33
N MET A 646 -5.43 -1.83 30.54
CA MET A 646 -5.16 -3.16 31.09
C MET A 646 -3.67 -3.49 30.98
N PRO A 647 -2.86 -3.18 32.02
CA PRO A 647 -1.40 -3.35 31.95
C PRO A 647 -0.97 -4.80 31.72
N SER A 648 -1.86 -5.75 31.99
CA SER A 648 -1.64 -7.18 31.80
C SER A 648 -1.89 -7.69 30.38
N TYR A 649 -2.29 -6.85 29.41
CA TYR A 649 -2.58 -7.29 28.03
C TYR A 649 -2.01 -6.32 26.98
N THR A 650 -1.65 -6.86 25.81
CA THR A 650 -1.24 -6.04 24.64
C THR A 650 -2.47 -5.39 23.98
N GLN A 651 -2.36 -4.13 23.55
CA GLN A 651 -3.45 -3.36 22.94
C GLN A 651 -3.15 -2.99 21.49
N VAL A 652 -4.19 -2.92 20.65
CA VAL A 652 -4.09 -2.55 19.23
C VAL A 652 -4.20 -1.05 19.00
N SER A 653 -5.10 -0.36 19.70
CA SER A 653 -5.18 1.10 19.69
C SER A 653 -5.24 1.66 21.10
N GLN A 654 -4.69 2.87 21.29
CA GLN A 654 -4.83 3.64 22.52
C GLN A 654 -5.92 4.70 22.31
N GLY A 655 -6.95 4.68 23.14
CA GLY A 655 -8.05 5.63 23.07
C GLY A 655 -9.27 5.19 23.88
N LYS A 656 -10.28 6.08 23.92
CA LYS A 656 -11.55 5.81 24.59
C LYS A 656 -12.40 4.80 23.80
N ALA A 657 -13.07 3.91 24.53
CA ALA A 657 -13.99 2.93 23.96
C ALA A 657 -15.32 2.90 24.72
N TYR A 658 -16.38 2.49 24.03
CA TYR A 658 -17.67 2.14 24.62
C TYR A 658 -17.83 0.62 24.78
N ALA A 659 -17.06 -0.15 24.01
CA ALA A 659 -17.00 -1.60 24.10
C ALA A 659 -15.57 -2.05 23.80
N PHE A 660 -15.06 -3.01 24.56
CA PHE A 660 -13.80 -3.66 24.25
C PHE A 660 -13.86 -5.16 24.51
N GLY A 661 -12.99 -5.91 23.84
CA GLY A 661 -12.89 -7.35 23.97
C GLY A 661 -11.46 -7.80 24.22
N ILE A 662 -11.30 -8.81 25.08
CA ILE A 662 -10.06 -9.56 25.26
C ILE A 662 -10.21 -10.86 24.47
N MET A 663 -9.45 -11.00 23.37
CA MET A 663 -9.61 -12.08 22.41
C MET A 663 -8.28 -12.78 22.09
N ASP A 664 -8.35 -14.05 21.68
CA ASP A 664 -7.17 -14.76 21.22
C ASP A 664 -6.65 -14.20 19.89
N LYS A 665 -5.36 -13.91 19.84
CA LYS A 665 -4.65 -13.35 18.69
C LYS A 665 -4.82 -14.20 17.43
N ASP A 666 -4.80 -15.52 17.60
CA ASP A 666 -4.89 -16.49 16.50
C ASP A 666 -6.27 -16.51 15.82
N GLN A 667 -7.31 -15.97 16.48
CA GLN A 667 -8.66 -15.86 15.91
C GLN A 667 -8.84 -14.60 15.05
N LEU A 668 -7.82 -13.75 14.93
CA LEU A 668 -7.92 -12.44 14.32
C LEU A 668 -7.02 -12.32 13.09
N SER A 669 -7.61 -11.99 11.94
CA SER A 669 -6.91 -11.65 10.69
C SER A 669 -6.51 -10.16 10.70
N LEU A 670 -5.67 -9.74 11.63
CA LEU A 670 -5.29 -8.33 11.77
C LEU A 670 -4.24 -7.95 10.70
N PRO A 671 -4.42 -6.85 9.97
CA PRO A 671 -3.32 -6.21 9.25
C PRO A 671 -2.23 -5.82 10.26
N ILE A 672 -0.96 -5.85 9.85
CA ILE A 672 0.17 -5.43 10.70
C ILE A 672 0.02 -3.94 11.02
N PHE A 673 -0.66 -3.63 12.13
CA PHE A 673 -0.70 -2.32 12.77
C PHE A 673 0.20 -2.34 14.01
N ASN A 674 0.75 -1.18 14.36
CA ASN A 674 1.68 -0.99 15.49
C ASN A 674 1.06 -1.48 16.82
N LEU A 675 1.43 -2.68 17.26
CA LEU A 675 1.09 -3.19 18.59
C LEU A 675 1.87 -2.40 19.64
N THR A 676 1.15 -1.67 20.51
CA THR A 676 1.75 -1.02 21.67
C THR A 676 1.95 -2.04 22.79
N LYS A 677 3.22 -2.36 23.07
CA LYS A 677 3.58 -3.23 24.20
C LYS A 677 3.58 -2.41 25.50
N PRO A 678 3.04 -2.92 26.63
CA PRO A 678 3.16 -2.23 27.92
C PRO A 678 4.61 -2.21 28.40
N ASP A 679 5.05 -1.08 28.98
CA ASP A 679 6.43 -0.87 29.45
C ASP A 679 6.88 -1.83 30.58
N ASP A 680 5.94 -2.49 31.27
CA ASP A 680 6.20 -3.33 32.46
C ASP A 680 5.81 -4.83 32.31
N ALA A 681 5.56 -5.33 31.10
CA ALA A 681 5.16 -6.74 30.92
C ALA A 681 6.37 -7.70 30.92
N CYS A 682 6.51 -8.51 31.98
CA CYS A 682 7.44 -9.64 32.01
C CYS A 682 7.06 -10.68 30.95
N THR A 683 7.95 -10.85 29.96
CA THR A 683 8.06 -11.92 28.94
C THR A 683 7.23 -13.19 29.17
N ALA A 684 6.01 -13.19 28.63
CA ALA A 684 5.37 -14.34 28.00
C ALA A 684 4.59 -13.80 26.80
N GLU A 685 4.68 -14.44 25.64
CA GLU A 685 3.79 -14.14 24.51
C GLU A 685 2.35 -14.38 24.99
N GLN A 686 1.62 -13.31 25.25
CA GLN A 686 0.23 -13.42 25.66
C GLN A 686 -0.58 -13.77 24.42
N SER A 687 -1.25 -14.93 24.46
CA SER A 687 -2.16 -15.37 23.40
C SER A 687 -3.36 -14.46 23.24
N LYS A 688 -3.65 -13.59 24.22
CA LYS A 688 -4.80 -12.68 24.24
C LYS A 688 -4.40 -11.21 24.08
N ILE A 689 -5.20 -10.48 23.32
CA ILE A 689 -5.05 -9.04 23.07
C ILE A 689 -6.34 -8.29 23.39
N VAL A 690 -6.22 -7.01 23.71
CA VAL A 690 -7.33 -6.09 23.94
C VAL A 690 -7.63 -5.33 22.65
N LEU A 691 -8.91 -5.37 22.25
CA LEU A 691 -9.43 -4.72 21.05
C LEU A 691 -10.53 -3.71 21.40
N ASN A 692 -10.48 -2.56 20.77
CA ASN A 692 -11.57 -1.59 20.75
C ASN A 692 -12.69 -2.11 19.83
N LEU A 693 -13.88 -2.35 20.38
CA LEU A 693 -15.05 -2.84 19.65
C LEU A 693 -16.06 -1.73 19.30
N GLY A 694 -15.72 -0.47 19.59
CA GLY A 694 -16.51 0.70 19.25
C GLY A 694 -16.06 1.93 20.03
N SER A 695 -15.61 2.96 19.32
CA SER A 695 -15.13 4.23 19.87
C SER A 695 -16.08 5.41 19.66
N GLN A 696 -17.17 5.21 18.90
CA GLN A 696 -18.15 6.23 18.60
C GLN A 696 -19.56 5.67 18.69
N VAL A 697 -20.50 6.44 19.26
CA VAL A 697 -21.93 6.11 19.21
C VAL A 697 -22.49 6.44 17.83
N ALA A 698 -22.94 5.43 17.09
CA ALA A 698 -23.60 5.60 15.80
C ALA A 698 -25.05 6.01 15.96
N SER A 699 -25.79 5.35 16.86
CA SER A 699 -27.20 5.62 17.07
C SER A 699 -27.70 5.10 18.40
N VAL A 700 -28.74 5.76 18.91
CA VAL A 700 -29.58 5.29 20.00
C VAL A 700 -31.03 5.30 19.51
N LEU A 701 -31.68 4.15 19.53
CA LEU A 701 -33.01 3.96 18.94
C LEU A 701 -33.98 3.36 19.96
N GLU A 702 -35.15 3.97 20.08
CA GLU A 702 -36.26 3.43 20.85
C GLU A 702 -36.79 2.14 20.20
N THR A 703 -37.14 1.15 21.02
CA THR A 703 -37.80 -0.08 20.61
C THR A 703 -39.07 -0.29 21.43
N ASN A 704 -39.94 -1.22 21.01
CA ASN A 704 -41.20 -1.50 21.72
C ASN A 704 -41.01 -2.00 23.17
N THR A 705 -39.81 -2.50 23.50
CA THR A 705 -39.50 -3.16 24.77
C THR A 705 -38.27 -2.56 25.45
N GLY A 706 -37.80 -1.39 25.03
CA GLY A 706 -36.60 -0.76 25.56
C GLY A 706 -35.89 0.10 24.52
N PHE A 707 -34.55 0.00 24.43
CA PHE A 707 -33.78 0.78 23.46
C PHE A 707 -32.54 0.02 22.97
N ASN A 708 -32.04 0.41 21.79
CA ASN A 708 -30.82 -0.15 21.21
C ASN A 708 -29.74 0.92 21.13
N VAL A 709 -28.50 0.50 21.37
CA VAL A 709 -27.31 1.34 21.20
C VAL A 709 -26.35 0.69 20.23
N SER A 710 -25.93 1.44 19.21
CA SER A 710 -24.95 1.00 18.23
C SER A 710 -23.65 1.79 18.38
N TYR A 711 -22.55 1.07 18.57
CA TYR A 711 -21.18 1.58 18.61
C TYR A 711 -20.41 1.17 17.36
N ILE A 712 -19.67 2.11 16.77
CA ILE A 712 -18.89 1.93 15.55
C ILE A 712 -17.46 2.41 15.73
N ASN A 713 -16.67 2.29 14.67
CA ASN A 713 -15.31 2.80 14.58
C ASN A 713 -14.35 2.20 15.61
N GLY A 714 -14.50 0.90 15.91
CA GLY A 714 -13.52 0.14 16.66
C GLY A 714 -12.22 -0.09 15.87
N ASP A 715 -11.40 -1.00 16.37
CA ASP A 715 -10.18 -1.46 15.70
C ASP A 715 -10.52 -2.15 14.37
N TYR A 716 -9.56 -2.15 13.46
CA TYR A 716 -9.67 -2.90 12.21
C TYR A 716 -9.71 -4.39 12.50
N CYS A 717 -10.68 -5.07 11.91
CA CYS A 717 -10.81 -6.51 11.94
C CYS A 717 -10.39 -7.16 10.61
N SER A 718 -10.35 -6.36 9.53
CA SER A 718 -9.87 -6.70 8.19
C SER A 718 -9.25 -5.45 7.55
N THR A 719 -8.77 -5.55 6.30
CA THR A 719 -8.18 -4.39 5.58
C THR A 719 -9.17 -3.26 5.31
N THR A 720 -10.48 -3.54 5.30
CA THR A 720 -11.52 -2.57 4.94
C THR A 720 -12.62 -2.41 5.98
N GLU A 721 -12.76 -3.33 6.95
CA GLU A 721 -13.80 -3.30 7.97
C GLU A 721 -13.25 -3.04 9.38
N ARG A 722 -14.06 -2.35 10.19
CA ARG A 722 -13.80 -2.04 11.61
C ARG A 722 -14.83 -2.73 12.50
N PHE A 723 -14.43 -3.04 13.74
CA PHE A 723 -15.34 -3.59 14.73
C PHE A 723 -16.49 -2.62 15.04
N SER A 724 -17.66 -3.19 15.26
CA SER A 724 -18.86 -2.49 15.72
C SER A 724 -19.62 -3.34 16.71
N THR A 725 -20.27 -2.71 17.68
CA THR A 725 -21.02 -3.38 18.74
C THR A 725 -22.45 -2.86 18.78
N ASN A 726 -23.43 -3.75 18.80
CA ASN A 726 -24.84 -3.42 18.99
C ASN A 726 -25.34 -4.03 20.30
N ILE A 727 -25.96 -3.22 21.14
CA ILE A 727 -26.51 -3.63 22.43
C ILE A 727 -28.01 -3.41 22.41
N VAL A 728 -28.75 -4.49 22.69
CA VAL A 728 -30.21 -4.48 22.79
C VAL A 728 -30.58 -4.45 24.27
N PHE A 729 -31.02 -3.29 24.76
CA PHE A 729 -31.52 -3.14 26.13
C PHE A 729 -33.01 -3.47 26.17
N PHE A 730 -33.37 -4.42 27.02
CA PHE A 730 -34.73 -4.94 27.13
C PHE A 730 -35.28 -4.69 28.54
N CYS A 731 -36.49 -4.15 28.62
CA CYS A 731 -37.18 -3.87 29.87
C CYS A 731 -37.50 -5.18 30.58
N ASP A 732 -36.76 -5.45 31.64
CA ASP A 732 -37.02 -6.52 32.58
C ASP A 732 -37.09 -5.89 33.97
N LYS A 733 -38.24 -6.03 34.63
CA LYS A 733 -38.47 -5.41 35.95
C LYS A 733 -37.88 -6.22 37.09
N ASP A 734 -37.58 -7.49 36.85
CA ASP A 734 -37.01 -8.39 37.85
C ASP A 734 -35.48 -8.23 37.90
N GLU A 735 -34.88 -7.78 36.80
CA GLU A 735 -33.45 -7.48 36.68
C GLU A 735 -33.20 -5.97 36.86
N ILE A 736 -32.72 -5.55 38.04
CA ILE A 736 -32.52 -4.12 38.33
C ILE A 736 -31.45 -3.53 37.39
N GLU A 737 -30.16 -3.78 37.63
CA GLU A 737 -29.11 -3.35 36.70
C GLU A 737 -28.89 -4.35 35.57
N GLY A 738 -29.12 -5.64 35.84
CA GLY A 738 -28.94 -6.73 34.86
C GLY A 738 -27.48 -6.94 34.44
N TRP A 739 -27.25 -7.80 33.45
CA TRP A 739 -25.91 -8.10 32.93
C TRP A 739 -25.89 -8.24 31.40
N PRO A 740 -24.84 -7.78 30.69
CA PRO A 740 -24.74 -7.97 29.25
C PRO A 740 -24.48 -9.42 28.88
N ILE A 741 -25.30 -9.95 27.99
CA ILE A 741 -25.24 -11.33 27.51
C ILE A 741 -24.82 -11.32 26.04
N PHE A 742 -23.70 -11.98 25.72
CA PHE A 742 -23.27 -12.17 24.35
C PHE A 742 -24.28 -13.04 23.59
N VAL A 743 -24.81 -12.52 22.48
CA VAL A 743 -25.76 -13.24 21.62
C VAL A 743 -25.03 -13.93 20.48
N GLY A 744 -24.10 -13.21 19.85
CA GLY A 744 -23.39 -13.69 18.68
C GLY A 744 -22.65 -12.57 17.96
N ASN A 745 -21.81 -12.99 17.02
CA ASN A 745 -21.10 -12.12 16.11
C ASN A 745 -21.33 -12.55 14.65
N LYS A 746 -21.29 -11.58 13.75
CA LYS A 746 -21.21 -11.81 12.30
C LYS A 746 -20.08 -10.96 11.75
N SER A 747 -19.02 -11.60 11.26
CA SER A 747 -17.77 -10.93 10.89
C SER A 747 -17.30 -10.04 12.06
N CYS A 748 -17.24 -8.72 11.86
CA CYS A 748 -16.74 -7.76 12.84
C CYS A 748 -17.85 -7.07 13.67
N LYS A 749 -19.07 -7.61 13.61
CA LYS A 749 -20.25 -7.01 14.26
C LYS A 749 -20.67 -7.87 15.44
N TYR A 750 -20.56 -7.32 16.64
CA TYR A 750 -20.89 -7.99 17.91
C TYR A 750 -22.28 -7.56 18.37
N THR A 751 -23.10 -8.52 18.84
CA THR A 751 -24.44 -8.24 19.36
C THR A 751 -24.57 -8.75 20.79
N PHE A 752 -25.08 -7.88 21.66
CA PHE A 752 -25.34 -8.17 23.06
C PHE A 752 -26.81 -7.91 23.39
N TYR A 753 -27.32 -8.68 24.34
CA TYR A 753 -28.64 -8.53 24.90
C TYR A 753 -28.50 -8.21 26.39
N TRP A 754 -29.20 -7.19 26.87
CA TRP A 754 -29.07 -6.71 28.23
C TRP A 754 -30.45 -6.46 28.85
N PRO A 755 -31.01 -7.45 29.57
CA PRO A 755 -32.24 -7.28 30.33
C PRO A 755 -31.97 -6.39 31.55
N THR A 756 -32.74 -5.31 31.72
CA THR A 756 -32.55 -4.36 32.82
C THR A 756 -33.78 -3.49 33.03
N ILE A 757 -34.05 -3.08 34.28
CA ILE A 757 -35.14 -2.16 34.60
C ILE A 757 -34.90 -0.77 34.00
N HIS A 758 -33.64 -0.43 33.75
CA HIS A 758 -33.23 0.84 33.13
C HIS A 758 -33.65 0.95 31.66
N ALA A 759 -34.01 -0.18 31.03
CA ALA A 759 -34.60 -0.23 29.70
C ALA A 759 -36.11 -0.02 29.71
N CYS A 760 -36.76 0.05 30.88
CA CYS A 760 -38.18 0.39 30.99
C CYS A 760 -38.36 1.91 30.89
N HIS A 761 -39.24 2.38 30.00
CA HIS A 761 -39.52 3.81 29.87
C HIS A 761 -40.48 4.28 30.97
N ILE A 762 -40.54 5.59 31.21
CA ILE A 762 -41.50 6.17 32.16
C ILE A 762 -42.92 5.96 31.64
N CYS A 763 -43.79 5.32 32.45
CA CYS A 763 -45.16 4.99 32.04
C CYS A 763 -45.95 6.21 31.57
N ARG A 764 -46.58 6.10 30.39
CA ARG A 764 -47.62 7.04 29.95
C ARG A 764 -48.97 6.67 30.59
N ASN A 765 -49.87 7.64 30.68
CA ASN A 765 -51.19 7.46 31.31
C ASN A 765 -52.01 6.29 30.73
N ASN A 766 -51.82 5.97 29.44
CA ASN A 766 -52.52 4.90 28.72
C ASN A 766 -51.86 3.52 28.81
N GLU A 767 -50.67 3.40 29.40
CA GLU A 767 -49.89 2.15 29.48
C GLU A 767 -50.07 1.45 30.84
N THR A 768 -50.78 2.08 31.78
CA THR A 768 -51.01 1.52 33.11
C THR A 768 -52.12 0.47 33.12
N LYS A 769 -51.93 -0.61 33.89
CA LYS A 769 -52.90 -1.70 34.06
C LYS A 769 -53.73 -1.45 35.30
N SER A 770 -55.03 -1.24 35.15
CA SER A 770 -55.93 -0.97 36.27
C SER A 770 -56.87 -2.14 36.56
N THR A 771 -57.02 -2.49 37.84
CA THR A 771 -58.02 -3.42 38.33
C THR A 771 -58.99 -2.69 39.25
N HIS A 772 -60.28 -2.95 39.08
CA HIS A 772 -61.34 -2.29 39.83
C HIS A 772 -61.84 -3.19 40.95
N GLY A 773 -61.80 -2.70 42.18
CA GLY A 773 -62.44 -3.33 43.34
C GLY A 773 -63.97 -3.28 43.27
N ALA A 774 -64.62 -3.90 44.25
CA ALA A 774 -66.07 -3.86 44.38
C ALA A 774 -66.57 -2.42 44.63
N CYS A 775 -67.74 -2.10 44.09
CA CYS A 775 -68.39 -0.79 44.30
C CYS A 775 -69.12 -0.79 45.65
N ASP A 776 -68.59 -0.06 46.62
CA ASP A 776 -69.15 0.06 47.97
C ASP A 776 -69.55 1.52 48.25
N TYR A 777 -70.82 1.74 48.62
CA TYR A 777 -71.40 3.07 48.85
C TYR A 777 -71.16 4.13 47.75
N GLY A 778 -71.01 3.73 46.48
CA GLY A 778 -70.83 4.64 45.35
C GLY A 778 -69.36 5.00 45.04
N GLU A 779 -68.41 4.44 45.79
CA GLU A 779 -66.97 4.52 45.52
C GLU A 779 -66.39 3.12 45.27
N ARG A 780 -65.37 3.02 44.42
CA ARG A 780 -64.56 1.80 44.25
C ARG A 780 -63.07 2.14 44.34
N SER A 781 -62.29 1.21 44.87
CA SER A 781 -60.83 1.27 44.76
C SER A 781 -60.38 0.85 43.37
N VAL A 782 -59.59 1.67 42.70
CA VAL A 782 -58.90 1.32 41.46
C VAL A 782 -57.44 1.10 41.81
N HIS A 783 -57.03 -0.16 41.76
CA HIS A 783 -55.64 -0.55 41.94
C HIS A 783 -55.00 -0.51 40.58
N THR A 784 -54.12 0.46 40.37
CA THR A 784 -53.37 0.53 39.13
C THR A 784 -51.93 0.10 39.37
N PHE A 785 -51.43 -0.58 38.36
CA PHE A 785 -50.10 -1.17 38.27
C PHE A 785 -49.43 -0.64 37.01
N GLU A 786 -48.11 -0.68 37.01
CA GLU A 786 -47.31 -0.36 35.84
C GLU A 786 -47.62 -1.33 34.67
N GLY A 787 -47.47 -0.85 33.44
CA GLY A 787 -47.53 -1.67 32.23
C GLY A 787 -46.33 -2.60 32.10
N ASP A 788 -46.34 -3.50 31.12
CA ASP A 788 -45.28 -4.52 30.99
C ASP A 788 -43.90 -3.92 30.70
N ASN A 789 -43.84 -2.84 29.90
CA ASN A 789 -42.57 -2.25 29.44
C ASN A 789 -42.23 -0.89 30.07
N CYS A 790 -42.96 -0.46 31.11
CA CYS A 790 -42.80 0.87 31.70
C CYS A 790 -42.70 0.84 33.21
N ILE A 791 -42.04 1.84 33.80
CA ILE A 791 -41.92 2.05 35.25
C ILE A 791 -42.38 3.45 35.65
N TRP A 792 -42.79 3.64 36.90
CA TRP A 792 -43.00 4.99 37.44
C TRP A 792 -41.71 5.61 37.94
N GLU A 793 -41.62 6.94 37.81
CA GLU A 793 -40.46 7.74 38.20
C GLU A 793 -40.01 7.52 39.66
N ASN A 794 -40.96 7.24 40.56
CA ASN A 794 -40.70 7.01 41.99
C ASN A 794 -40.63 5.53 42.41
N ARG A 795 -40.69 4.56 41.47
CA ARG A 795 -40.69 3.11 41.76
C ARG A 795 -41.70 2.67 42.84
N THR A 796 -42.86 3.31 42.91
CA THR A 796 -43.94 2.87 43.81
C THR A 796 -44.66 1.69 43.17
N ASN A 797 -44.78 0.52 43.79
CA ASN A 797 -45.34 -0.64 43.08
C ASN A 797 -46.86 -0.60 42.85
N HIS A 798 -47.57 0.38 43.43
CA HIS A 798 -49.03 0.37 43.49
C HIS A 798 -49.59 1.74 43.87
N TYR A 799 -50.64 2.19 43.16
CA TYR A 799 -51.49 3.28 43.61
C TYR A 799 -52.95 2.86 43.72
N VAL A 800 -53.63 3.33 44.77
CA VAL A 800 -55.07 3.18 44.95
C VAL A 800 -55.73 4.52 44.71
N VAL A 801 -56.49 4.64 43.63
CA VAL A 801 -57.35 5.80 43.38
C VAL A 801 -58.78 5.42 43.74
N LYS A 802 -59.48 6.31 44.45
CA LYS A 802 -60.92 6.19 44.67
C LYS A 802 -61.65 6.76 43.47
N GLU A 803 -62.48 5.95 42.83
CA GLU A 803 -63.31 6.37 41.69
C GLU A 803 -64.78 6.23 42.07
N ASN A 804 -65.60 7.21 41.66
CA ASN A 804 -67.05 7.09 41.80
C ASN A 804 -67.58 6.02 40.86
N CYS A 805 -68.34 5.07 41.40
CA CYS A 805 -68.98 4.02 40.64
C CYS A 805 -70.50 4.11 40.77
N ASN A 806 -71.19 4.13 39.63
CA ASN A 806 -72.65 4.03 39.63
C ASN A 806 -73.05 2.58 39.86
N ASN A 807 -73.56 2.28 41.04
CA ASN A 807 -74.25 1.02 41.31
C ASN A 807 -75.55 0.98 40.49
N HIS A 808 -75.50 0.46 39.26
CA HIS A 808 -76.68 -0.02 38.56
C HIS A 808 -77.11 -1.40 39.09
N VAL A 809 -77.33 -1.49 40.40
CA VAL A 809 -77.97 -2.64 41.04
C VAL A 809 -79.46 -2.29 41.16
N PHE A 810 -80.29 -3.08 40.48
CA PHE A 810 -81.75 -2.95 40.24
C PHE A 810 -82.22 -2.22 38.97
N LYS A 811 -81.75 -2.67 37.80
CA LYS A 811 -82.62 -2.77 36.61
C LYS A 811 -82.39 -4.11 35.88
N SER A 812 -82.60 -5.22 36.59
CA SER A 812 -82.96 -6.45 35.87
C SER A 812 -84.42 -6.30 35.45
N THR A 813 -84.67 -6.30 34.15
CA THR A 813 -86.02 -6.33 33.56
C THR A 813 -86.91 -7.42 34.19
N ALA A 814 -86.31 -8.47 34.75
CA ALA A 814 -86.98 -9.53 35.50
C ALA A 814 -87.65 -9.05 36.81
N PHE A 815 -87.06 -8.09 37.53
CA PHE A 815 -87.62 -7.59 38.80
C PHE A 815 -88.82 -6.66 38.56
N ILE A 816 -88.76 -5.87 37.49
CA ILE A 816 -89.88 -5.00 37.06
C ILE A 816 -91.03 -5.85 36.50
N LEU A 817 -90.74 -6.88 35.70
CA LEU A 817 -91.74 -7.86 35.24
C LEU A 817 -92.38 -8.61 36.41
N SER A 818 -91.60 -9.03 37.42
CA SER A 818 -92.13 -9.68 38.62
C SER A 818 -93.09 -8.78 39.39
N MET A 819 -92.73 -7.51 39.65
CA MET A 819 -93.60 -6.53 40.31
C MET A 819 -94.90 -6.29 39.55
N ILE A 820 -94.84 -6.16 38.22
CA ILE A 820 -96.02 -5.95 37.37
C ILE A 820 -96.93 -7.19 37.38
N ILE A 821 -96.37 -8.39 37.31
CA ILE A 821 -97.13 -9.66 37.37
C ILE A 821 -97.80 -9.81 38.74
N THR A 822 -97.10 -9.51 39.84
CA THR A 822 -97.69 -9.55 41.19
C THR A 822 -98.78 -8.50 41.38
N ALA A 823 -98.63 -7.30 40.82
CA ALA A 823 -99.66 -6.26 40.89
C ALA A 823 -100.91 -6.64 40.07
N LEU A 824 -100.73 -7.21 38.87
CA LEU A 824 -101.83 -7.72 38.05
C LEU A 824 -102.58 -8.87 38.73
N LEU A 825 -101.86 -9.81 39.37
CA LEU A 825 -102.46 -10.89 40.17
C LEU A 825 -103.29 -10.35 41.33
N LEU A 826 -102.79 -9.34 42.06
CA LEU A 826 -103.53 -8.71 43.15
C LEU A 826 -104.79 -7.97 42.68
N ILE A 827 -104.75 -7.34 41.49
CA ILE A 827 -105.92 -6.71 40.87
C ILE A 827 -106.95 -7.76 40.46
N VAL A 828 -106.54 -8.87 39.86
CA VAL A 828 -107.45 -9.97 39.49
C VAL A 828 -108.09 -10.60 40.73
N VAL A 829 -107.32 -10.82 41.80
CA VAL A 829 -107.83 -11.35 43.07
C VAL A 829 -108.82 -10.38 43.70
N SER A 830 -108.53 -9.07 43.71
CA SER A 830 -109.45 -8.06 44.25
C SER A 830 -110.72 -7.92 43.40
N VAL A 831 -110.65 -8.01 42.07
CA VAL A 831 -111.84 -8.08 41.19
C VAL A 831 -112.64 -9.37 41.43
N LEU A 832 -111.98 -10.52 41.61
CA LEU A 832 -112.65 -11.79 41.94
C LEU A 832 -113.33 -11.72 43.32
N ILE A 833 -112.71 -11.08 44.32
CA ILE A 833 -113.32 -10.84 45.63
C ILE A 833 -114.52 -9.90 45.50
N ILE A 834 -114.42 -8.82 44.71
CA ILE A 834 -115.55 -7.90 44.46
C ILE A 834 -116.70 -8.62 43.73
N CYS A 835 -116.39 -9.47 42.75
CA CYS A 835 -117.37 -10.31 42.05
C CYS A 835 -118.01 -11.36 42.98
N ALA A 836 -117.24 -11.99 43.86
CA ALA A 836 -117.74 -12.92 44.87
C ALA A 836 -118.63 -12.22 45.91
N CYS A 837 -118.28 -10.99 46.32
CA CYS A 837 -119.09 -10.16 47.21
C CYS A 837 -120.39 -9.69 46.54
N LYS A 838 -120.36 -9.31 45.25
CA LYS A 838 -121.58 -8.98 44.48
C LYS A 838 -122.48 -10.21 44.28
N LYS A 839 -121.92 -11.39 44.00
CA LYS A 839 -122.69 -12.65 43.85
C LYS A 839 -123.31 -13.11 45.18
N LYS A 840 -122.63 -12.91 46.33
CA LYS A 840 -123.16 -13.20 47.68
C LYS A 840 -124.28 -12.24 48.10
N SER A 841 -124.23 -10.97 47.68
CA SER A 841 -125.31 -10.00 47.89
C SER A 841 -126.58 -10.34 47.07
N SER A 842 -126.42 -10.72 45.80
CA SER A 842 -127.56 -11.09 44.94
C SER A 842 -128.22 -12.42 45.34
N MET A 843 -127.48 -13.40 45.89
CA MET A 843 -128.09 -14.64 46.41
C MET A 843 -128.91 -14.45 47.69
N LYS A 844 -128.55 -13.49 48.57
CA LYS A 844 -129.36 -13.18 49.77
C LYS A 844 -130.73 -12.58 49.43
N LYS A 845 -130.84 -11.81 48.34
CA LYS A 845 -132.12 -11.25 47.87
C LYS A 845 -133.05 -12.29 47.21
N LEU A 846 -132.50 -13.37 46.65
CA LEU A 846 -133.29 -14.47 46.05
C LEU A 846 -133.80 -15.48 47.08
N ILE A 847 -133.13 -15.62 48.22
CA ILE A 847 -133.58 -16.48 49.34
C ILE A 847 -134.71 -15.79 50.12
N GLN A 848 -134.62 -14.47 50.37
CA GLN A 848 -135.71 -13.72 51.02
C GLN A 848 -136.99 -13.61 50.17
N PHE A 849 -136.92 -13.66 48.83
CA PHE A 849 -138.12 -13.68 47.97
C PHE A 849 -138.77 -15.07 47.86
N LYS A 850 -138.03 -16.16 48.14
CA LYS A 850 -138.60 -17.52 48.20
C LYS A 850 -139.25 -17.83 49.55
N GLU A 851 -138.74 -17.26 50.64
CA GLU A 851 -139.31 -17.45 51.98
C GLU A 851 -140.58 -16.58 52.21
N SER A 852 -140.71 -15.42 51.57
CA SER A 852 -141.96 -14.64 51.60
C SER A 852 -143.12 -15.24 50.79
N LYS A 853 -142.87 -16.31 50.01
CA LYS A 853 -143.92 -17.07 49.29
C LYS A 853 -144.32 -18.37 49.99
N ALA A 854 -143.68 -18.71 51.12
CA ALA A 854 -143.89 -19.97 51.83
C ALA A 854 -144.46 -19.79 53.26
N GLN A 855 -144.74 -18.56 53.71
CA GLN A 855 -145.31 -18.28 55.05
C GLN A 855 -146.61 -17.45 55.04
N GLU A 856 -147.25 -17.24 53.88
CA GLU A 856 -148.67 -16.80 53.77
C GLU A 856 -149.57 -17.94 53.24
N MET A 857 -149.22 -19.17 53.58
CA MET A 857 -150.16 -20.30 53.61
C MET A 857 -150.04 -21.03 54.96
N ASN A 858 -149.96 -20.20 56.01
CA ASN A 858 -150.32 -20.51 57.39
C ASN A 858 -150.95 -19.26 58.01
#